data_AF-A0A3D2NM91-F1
#
_entry.id   AF-A0A3D2NM91-F1
#
_cell.length_a   1.000
_cell.length_b   1.000
_cell.length_c   1.000
_cell.angle_alpha   90.00
_cell.angle_beta   90.00
_cell.angle_gamma   90.00
#
_symmetry.space_group_name_H-M   'P 1'
#
loop_
_entity.id
_entity.type
_entity.pdbx_description
1 polymer ?
#
loop_
_entity_poly.entity_id
_entity_poly.type
_entity_poly.pdbx_seq_one_letter_code
_entity_poly.pdbx_strand_id
1 'polypeptide(L)'
;MSSYLSSNNFPCDSDQSRQSLSDKLAAVLQGDYHGDFFTLFADYQRILADNQRSAEWPTLHDKLQTLFMCGRAAPLDGPMIGIPVCIRDSDFFRKIARQFGSDRSLLASVEVLATAWNATFADTGLWMGKTFEPVSRATVKDKCKDDPLVMAAYNEAITRIGRNFFREPPKHNLLQAVSIPTLTQVWHLQDRPTSPAAAGFTGTLLQQNLAAERVIPYSKTGGIFLADLGSSVVPEMRGKQVYGLNYRWPNLHPAFPMSCLVDELVQIDEGIYLGQLIYATRHFSLGTLEIPFIPGSNGIQLGEPYEPHRHPPCPDYAYQNNGYFLMMDPAYAKRIYADTAFPQLRPRAGESGYQELGYARQNSPKRNATPTFNWVSDWQTTDALRQKFTTLLTTASPRSDDGDVHSLPHEGESVLQMLQRLSVNISVQTNLEDNLEHFDPLHRLFRAGIAPTVKNGLFQGVGNQGYNIRATGQASHDWYGEAEVSRGFDYYHGATLNLHCGLADKFKPDLKAKHDEALLLPGLLGVRLGGNNLSAPDLLDIIWHSIGKYVFPWAGKSFEKISPRKLSMLLDESADLAERYPARVAELGLHLASAPHYIALKKDAEGQLTGRYAAHLSHSWDQGMSDADKAFWQQEADQRWVMGYNLQDKRILAADTLMKLADMNYRTPDAALQQASEASGSPFIRQGYAFLGVADQESILPINHALPGKTGIPKKKRVFQFHYRFPMIGGPAPIGLCLDELVEIADGLFLGQLIYSTALALPFNSGIEPGQYDYQLFGYFLLLDDDWERHRQAIGLDILR
;
A
#
# COMPACT_ATOMS: atom_id res chain seq x y z
N MET A 1 24.36 -33.44 20.08
CA MET A 1 24.13 -32.46 19.00
C MET A 1 23.47 -33.20 17.85
N SER A 2 22.47 -32.62 17.18
CA SER A 2 21.91 -33.25 15.97
C SER A 2 23.01 -33.44 14.93
N SER A 3 22.88 -34.41 14.04
CA SER A 3 23.85 -34.66 12.96
C SER A 3 23.99 -33.49 11.97
N TYR A 4 23.17 -32.45 12.11
CA TYR A 4 23.03 -31.34 11.16
C TYR A 4 23.55 -30.00 11.71
N LEU A 5 23.54 -29.81 13.03
CA LEU A 5 23.96 -28.55 13.68
C LEU A 5 25.34 -28.69 14.34
N SER A 6 26.29 -27.89 13.88
CA SER A 6 27.63 -27.80 14.46
C SER A 6 28.27 -26.44 14.17
N SER A 7 28.98 -25.87 15.14
CA SER A 7 29.81 -24.68 14.92
C SER A 7 30.92 -24.91 13.89
N ASN A 8 31.30 -26.18 13.62
CA ASN A 8 32.23 -26.54 12.55
C ASN A 8 31.69 -26.26 11.14
N ASN A 9 30.37 -26.08 10.99
CA ASN A 9 29.76 -25.73 9.71
C ASN A 9 29.89 -24.24 9.37
N PHE A 10 30.53 -23.44 10.25
CA PHE A 10 30.81 -22.02 10.05
C PHE A 10 32.33 -21.76 10.01
N PRO A 11 32.83 -20.96 9.04
CA PRO A 11 34.24 -20.58 8.98
C PRO A 11 34.56 -19.51 10.03
N CYS A 12 34.91 -19.93 11.25
CA CYS A 12 35.41 -19.05 12.32
C CYS A 12 36.89 -18.71 12.13
N ASP A 13 37.26 -17.44 12.37
CA ASP A 13 38.66 -16.97 12.27
C ASP A 13 39.54 -17.43 13.45
N SER A 14 38.94 -17.93 14.53
CA SER A 14 39.62 -18.40 15.73
C SER A 14 38.83 -19.47 16.48
N ASP A 15 39.54 -20.28 17.27
CA ASP A 15 38.92 -21.29 18.14
C ASP A 15 38.01 -20.65 19.19
N GLN A 16 38.36 -19.45 19.69
CA GLN A 16 37.52 -18.69 20.61
C GLN A 16 36.17 -18.31 19.97
N SER A 17 36.18 -17.85 18.71
CA SER A 17 34.94 -17.52 17.99
C SER A 17 34.09 -18.77 17.74
N ARG A 18 34.75 -19.91 17.45
CA ARG A 18 34.07 -21.20 17.28
C ARG A 18 33.44 -21.69 18.58
N GLN A 19 34.15 -21.54 19.71
CA GLN A 19 33.62 -21.88 21.02
C GLN A 19 32.43 -20.99 21.38
N SER A 20 32.54 -19.68 21.16
CA SER A 20 31.42 -18.75 21.39
C SER A 20 30.18 -19.12 20.57
N LEU A 21 30.33 -19.47 19.30
CA LEU A 21 29.22 -19.95 18.46
C LEU A 21 28.65 -21.29 18.97
N SER A 22 29.53 -22.20 19.43
CA SER A 22 29.11 -23.46 20.04
C SER A 22 28.29 -23.25 21.31
N ASP A 23 28.69 -22.29 22.16
CA ASP A 23 28.00 -21.95 23.39
C ASP A 23 26.63 -21.32 23.10
N LYS A 24 26.55 -20.42 22.11
CA LYS A 24 25.28 -19.87 21.62
C LYS A 24 24.34 -20.96 21.11
N LEU A 25 24.86 -21.90 20.30
CA LEU A 25 24.07 -23.03 19.80
C LEU A 25 23.54 -23.88 20.96
N ALA A 26 24.39 -24.20 21.94
CA ALA A 26 23.98 -24.97 23.12
C ALA A 26 22.88 -24.24 23.90
N ALA A 27 22.98 -22.92 24.06
CA ALA A 27 21.96 -22.11 24.73
C ALA A 27 20.61 -22.16 24.00
N VAL A 28 20.59 -22.07 22.67
CA VAL A 28 19.36 -22.21 21.87
C VAL A 28 18.74 -23.60 22.08
N LEU A 29 19.55 -24.66 22.00
CA LEU A 29 19.06 -26.04 22.12
C LEU A 29 18.62 -26.40 23.55
N GLN A 30 19.20 -25.81 24.58
CA GLN A 30 18.78 -26.05 25.97
C GLN A 30 17.56 -25.22 26.37
N GLY A 31 17.45 -23.99 25.85
CA GLY A 31 16.38 -23.07 26.21
C GLY A 31 15.07 -23.33 25.46
N ASP A 32 15.15 -23.53 24.13
CA ASP A 32 13.97 -23.44 23.26
C ASP A 32 13.60 -24.77 22.60
N TYR A 33 14.54 -25.72 22.48
CA TYR A 33 14.28 -26.99 21.83
C TYR A 33 13.71 -28.02 22.81
N HIS A 34 12.42 -28.31 22.67
CA HIS A 34 11.69 -29.28 23.48
C HIS A 34 11.44 -30.62 22.76
N GLY A 35 12.37 -31.03 21.89
CA GLY A 35 12.34 -32.33 21.21
C GLY A 35 11.71 -32.34 19.81
N ASP A 36 11.26 -31.18 19.30
CA ASP A 36 10.68 -31.06 17.96
C ASP A 36 10.97 -29.68 17.33
N PHE A 37 11.67 -29.67 16.19
CA PHE A 37 12.01 -28.42 15.51
C PHE A 37 10.80 -27.78 14.82
N PHE A 38 9.80 -28.56 14.38
CA PHE A 38 8.58 -27.97 13.80
C PHE A 38 7.86 -27.08 14.81
N THR A 39 7.71 -27.56 16.05
CA THR A 39 7.13 -26.79 17.15
C THR A 39 8.00 -25.57 17.51
N LEU A 40 9.33 -25.73 17.61
CA LEU A 40 10.24 -24.61 17.89
C LEU A 40 10.09 -23.47 16.88
N PHE A 41 10.11 -23.77 15.58
CA PHE A 41 9.99 -22.73 14.56
C PHE A 41 8.58 -22.17 14.43
N ALA A 42 7.56 -22.95 14.74
CA ALA A 42 6.20 -22.43 14.87
C ALA A 42 6.09 -21.44 16.03
N ASP A 43 6.74 -21.70 17.17
CA ASP A 43 6.82 -20.76 18.27
C ASP A 43 7.54 -19.48 17.83
N TYR A 44 8.69 -19.60 17.17
CA TYR A 44 9.43 -18.44 16.67
C TYR A 44 8.62 -17.62 15.66
N GLN A 45 7.98 -18.28 14.69
CA GLN A 45 7.14 -17.61 13.69
C GLN A 45 5.96 -16.91 14.35
N ARG A 46 5.31 -17.51 15.35
CA ARG A 46 4.20 -16.86 16.09
C ARG A 46 4.66 -15.60 16.82
N ILE A 47 5.86 -15.59 17.40
CA ILE A 47 6.42 -14.39 18.06
C ILE A 47 6.78 -13.33 17.02
N LEU A 48 7.45 -13.74 15.94
CA LEU A 48 7.93 -12.84 14.89
C LEU A 48 6.80 -12.29 14.01
N ALA A 49 5.67 -12.98 13.93
CA ALA A 49 4.45 -12.52 13.26
C ALA A 49 3.60 -11.59 14.15
N ASP A 50 3.83 -11.56 15.46
CA ASP A 50 3.10 -10.71 16.40
C ASP A 50 3.83 -9.37 16.61
N ASN A 51 3.29 -8.32 15.99
CA ASN A 51 3.83 -6.96 16.10
C ASN A 51 3.82 -6.42 17.55
N GLN A 52 2.99 -6.95 18.45
CA GLN A 52 2.97 -6.56 19.87
C GLN A 52 4.19 -7.12 20.63
N ARG A 53 4.89 -8.10 20.06
CA ARG A 53 6.06 -8.76 20.64
C ARG A 53 7.37 -8.34 19.96
N SER A 54 7.38 -7.19 19.28
CA SER A 54 8.53 -6.68 18.55
C SER A 54 9.80 -6.48 19.39
N ALA A 55 9.65 -6.26 20.70
CA ALA A 55 10.76 -6.21 21.65
C ALA A 55 11.56 -7.52 21.73
N GLU A 56 10.95 -8.67 21.41
CA GLU A 56 11.58 -10.00 21.44
C GLU A 56 12.28 -10.36 20.12
N TRP A 57 11.98 -9.64 19.03
CA TRP A 57 12.47 -9.97 17.69
C TRP A 57 14.00 -9.96 17.56
N PRO A 58 14.76 -8.98 18.12
CA PRO A 58 16.22 -8.98 17.99
C PRO A 58 16.86 -10.26 18.56
N THR A 59 16.38 -10.73 19.71
CA THR A 59 16.87 -11.97 20.33
C THR A 59 16.55 -13.18 19.46
N LEU A 60 15.34 -13.30 18.93
CA LEU A 60 14.99 -14.40 18.03
C LEU A 60 15.78 -14.37 16.72
N HIS A 61 16.09 -13.18 16.18
CA HIS A 61 16.95 -13.05 15.02
C HIS A 61 18.38 -13.56 15.29
N ASP A 62 18.97 -13.29 16.47
CA ASP A 62 20.29 -13.85 16.84
C ASP A 62 20.24 -15.37 16.97
N LYS A 63 19.13 -15.93 17.49
CA LYS A 63 18.92 -17.38 17.57
C LYS A 63 18.81 -18.02 16.17
N LEU A 64 18.01 -17.43 15.28
CA LEU A 64 17.89 -17.87 13.88
C LEU A 64 19.22 -17.79 13.13
N GLN A 65 19.96 -16.69 13.32
CA GLN A 65 21.30 -16.54 12.75
C GLN A 65 22.26 -17.61 13.27
N THR A 66 22.24 -17.90 14.57
CA THR A 66 23.05 -18.95 15.20
C THR A 66 22.74 -20.32 14.60
N LEU A 67 21.46 -20.67 14.46
CA LEU A 67 21.02 -21.92 13.82
C LEU A 67 21.47 -21.99 12.36
N PHE A 68 21.35 -20.89 11.61
CA PHE A 68 21.80 -20.83 10.23
C PHE A 68 23.33 -21.03 10.12
N MET A 69 24.11 -20.30 10.92
CA MET A 69 25.57 -20.44 10.97
C MET A 69 25.99 -21.87 11.28
N CYS A 70 25.30 -22.54 12.20
CA CYS A 70 25.59 -23.92 12.59
C CYS A 70 25.01 -24.99 11.66
N GLY A 71 24.06 -24.65 10.77
CA GLY A 71 23.45 -25.59 9.83
C GLY A 71 24.42 -26.04 8.74
N ARG A 72 24.18 -27.23 8.19
CA ARG A 72 25.03 -27.82 7.14
C ARG A 72 24.49 -27.48 5.75
N ALA A 73 25.36 -27.09 4.81
CA ALA A 73 24.95 -26.99 3.40
C ALA A 73 24.60 -28.37 2.84
N ALA A 74 23.45 -28.48 2.20
CA ALA A 74 23.02 -29.71 1.55
C ALA A 74 22.19 -29.36 0.30
N PRO A 75 22.42 -30.05 -0.84
CA PRO A 75 21.58 -29.88 -2.02
C PRO A 75 20.16 -30.39 -1.73
N LEU A 76 19.18 -29.76 -2.36
CA LEU A 76 17.78 -30.15 -2.31
C LEU A 76 17.35 -30.72 -3.66
N ASP A 77 16.47 -31.71 -3.62
CA ASP A 77 15.89 -32.33 -4.81
C ASP A 77 14.40 -32.58 -4.57
N GLY A 78 13.56 -32.14 -5.50
CA GLY A 78 12.11 -32.25 -5.39
C GLY A 78 11.42 -31.14 -4.59
N PRO A 79 10.12 -31.32 -4.30
CA PRO A 79 9.28 -30.29 -3.70
C PRO A 79 9.48 -30.19 -2.19
N MET A 80 9.34 -28.98 -1.65
CA MET A 80 9.41 -28.67 -0.23
C MET A 80 8.25 -27.76 0.16
N ILE A 81 7.66 -28.02 1.32
CA ILE A 81 6.67 -27.13 1.95
C ILE A 81 7.43 -25.96 2.59
N GLY A 82 7.05 -24.74 2.26
CA GLY A 82 7.70 -23.55 2.79
C GLY A 82 6.80 -22.68 3.63
N ILE A 83 7.40 -21.96 4.58
CA ILE A 83 6.77 -20.86 5.32
C ILE A 83 7.77 -19.75 5.60
N PRO A 84 7.42 -18.46 5.42
CA PRO A 84 8.24 -17.36 5.94
C PRO A 84 8.23 -17.40 7.47
N VAL A 85 9.40 -17.34 8.09
CA VAL A 85 9.52 -17.21 9.55
C VAL A 85 9.50 -15.73 9.94
N CYS A 86 10.22 -14.89 9.20
CA CYS A 86 10.16 -13.44 9.30
C CYS A 86 10.67 -12.76 8.02
N ILE A 87 10.26 -11.51 7.80
CA ILE A 87 10.84 -10.59 6.81
C ILE A 87 11.35 -9.36 7.56
N ARG A 88 12.37 -8.68 7.04
CA ARG A 88 13.04 -7.52 7.64
C ARG A 88 13.33 -6.45 6.61
N ASP A 89 13.44 -5.21 7.08
CA ASP A 89 13.86 -4.08 6.26
C ASP A 89 15.34 -4.12 5.92
N SER A 90 15.66 -3.79 4.66
CA SER A 90 17.03 -3.49 4.25
C SER A 90 17.48 -2.20 4.94
N ASP A 91 18.68 -2.22 5.53
CA ASP A 91 19.27 -1.08 6.20
C ASP A 91 20.18 -0.30 5.24
N PHE A 92 19.58 0.64 4.51
CA PHE A 92 20.31 1.53 3.58
C PHE A 92 21.28 2.50 4.30
N PHE A 93 21.10 2.72 5.61
CA PHE A 93 21.90 3.65 6.42
C PHE A 93 22.87 2.95 7.39
N ARG A 94 23.04 1.64 7.26
CA ARG A 94 23.84 0.80 8.18
C ARG A 94 25.28 1.31 8.38
N LYS A 95 25.91 1.83 7.32
CA LYS A 95 27.27 2.39 7.41
C LYS A 95 27.34 3.60 8.33
N ILE A 96 26.31 4.45 8.33
CA ILE A 96 26.21 5.63 9.19
C ILE A 96 25.94 5.17 10.62
N ALA A 97 25.01 4.23 10.83
CA ALA A 97 24.70 3.70 12.16
C ALA A 97 25.94 3.13 12.89
N ARG A 98 26.78 2.38 12.17
CA ARG A 98 28.04 1.82 12.71
C ARG A 98 29.03 2.90 13.15
N GLN A 99 29.07 4.05 12.47
CA GLN A 99 29.92 5.17 12.88
C GLN A 99 29.48 5.77 14.22
N PHE A 100 28.22 5.58 14.61
CA PHE A 100 27.65 6.01 15.90
C PHE A 100 27.51 4.86 16.91
N GLY A 101 28.18 3.72 16.68
CA GLY A 101 28.21 2.59 17.62
C GLY A 101 26.96 1.70 17.63
N SER A 102 26.08 1.82 16.64
CA SER A 102 24.91 0.93 16.48
C SER A 102 25.11 -0.04 15.32
N ASP A 103 24.72 -1.30 15.50
CA ASP A 103 24.79 -2.32 14.44
C ASP A 103 23.72 -2.16 13.35
N ARG A 104 22.68 -1.35 13.62
CA ARG A 104 21.57 -1.06 12.71
C ARG A 104 21.09 0.39 12.83
N SER A 105 20.62 0.97 11.74
CA SER A 105 20.03 2.32 11.74
C SER A 105 18.69 2.36 12.45
N LEU A 106 18.36 3.52 13.03
CA LEU A 106 17.06 3.76 13.68
C LEU A 106 15.91 3.48 12.69
N LEU A 107 16.04 3.92 11.43
CA LEU A 107 15.03 3.71 10.39
C LEU A 107 14.81 2.22 10.08
N ALA A 108 15.86 1.44 9.92
CA ALA A 108 15.73 0.00 9.66
C ALA A 108 15.36 -0.81 10.92
N SER A 109 15.49 -0.23 12.12
CA SER A 109 15.04 -0.86 13.37
C SER A 109 13.52 -0.81 13.57
N VAL A 110 12.81 0.01 12.77
CA VAL A 110 11.34 0.10 12.79
C VAL A 110 10.68 -1.11 12.11
N GLU A 111 11.39 -1.82 11.22
CA GLU A 111 10.94 -3.07 10.57
C GLU A 111 9.56 -2.93 9.88
N VAL A 112 9.42 -1.92 9.03
CA VAL A 112 8.20 -1.53 8.31
C VAL A 112 7.70 -2.64 7.39
N LEU A 113 8.58 -3.25 6.58
CA LEU A 113 8.22 -4.37 5.71
C LEU A 113 7.86 -5.61 6.51
N ALA A 114 8.52 -5.86 7.65
CA ALA A 114 8.17 -6.95 8.56
C ALA A 114 6.75 -6.76 9.10
N THR A 115 6.47 -5.56 9.60
CA THR A 115 5.17 -5.17 10.16
C THR A 115 4.07 -5.28 9.11
N ALA A 116 4.33 -4.78 7.89
CA ALA A 116 3.40 -4.85 6.77
C ALA A 116 3.18 -6.30 6.28
N TRP A 117 4.23 -7.12 6.23
CA TRP A 117 4.13 -8.53 5.88
C TRP A 117 3.33 -9.34 6.90
N ASN A 118 3.61 -9.13 8.18
CA ASN A 118 2.88 -9.76 9.30
C ASN A 118 1.39 -9.42 9.25
N ALA A 119 1.08 -8.16 8.99
CA ALA A 119 -0.26 -7.64 8.84
C ALA A 119 -1.07 -8.26 7.69
N THR A 120 -0.40 -8.67 6.61
CA THR A 120 -1.05 -8.97 5.33
C THR A 120 -0.94 -10.42 4.88
N PHE A 121 0.21 -11.07 5.11
CA PHE A 121 0.55 -12.36 4.49
C PHE A 121 1.11 -13.43 5.43
N ALA A 122 1.66 -13.10 6.60
CA ALA A 122 2.36 -14.06 7.46
C ALA A 122 1.54 -15.33 7.80
N ASP A 123 0.21 -15.19 7.98
CA ASP A 123 -0.67 -16.31 8.33
C ASP A 123 -1.54 -16.82 7.17
N THR A 124 -1.30 -16.34 5.96
CA THR A 124 -2.15 -16.64 4.80
C THR A 124 -1.78 -17.93 4.06
N GLY A 125 -0.52 -18.36 4.21
CA GLY A 125 0.05 -19.44 3.39
C GLY A 125 0.07 -19.10 1.89
N LEU A 126 0.18 -17.81 1.51
CA LEU A 126 0.24 -17.40 0.09
C LEU A 126 1.39 -18.07 -0.65
N TRP A 127 2.57 -18.11 -0.03
CA TRP A 127 3.73 -18.86 -0.51
C TRP A 127 3.81 -20.20 0.23
N MET A 128 3.81 -21.31 -0.52
CA MET A 128 3.73 -22.67 0.01
C MET A 128 5.02 -23.48 -0.17
N GLY A 129 6.13 -22.79 -0.46
CA GLY A 129 7.44 -23.41 -0.67
C GLY A 129 7.91 -23.39 -2.12
N LYS A 130 8.77 -24.33 -2.46
CA LYS A 130 9.45 -24.40 -3.76
C LYS A 130 9.71 -25.85 -4.14
N THR A 131 10.02 -26.09 -5.41
CA THR A 131 10.60 -27.37 -5.87
C THR A 131 11.93 -27.14 -6.55
N PHE A 132 12.77 -28.17 -6.51
CA PHE A 132 14.11 -28.22 -7.09
C PHE A 132 14.12 -29.32 -8.15
N GLU A 133 14.23 -28.95 -9.42
CA GLU A 133 14.10 -29.86 -10.55
C GLU A 133 15.44 -30.04 -11.26
N PRO A 134 15.74 -31.25 -11.77
CA PRO A 134 16.92 -31.46 -12.61
C PRO A 134 16.95 -30.51 -13.80
N VAL A 135 18.12 -29.96 -14.09
CA VAL A 135 18.32 -28.98 -15.17
C VAL A 135 19.51 -29.37 -16.04
N SER A 136 19.31 -29.30 -17.36
CA SER A 136 20.36 -29.62 -18.31
C SER A 136 21.45 -28.54 -18.34
N ARG A 137 22.70 -28.94 -18.65
CA ARG A 137 23.82 -28.00 -18.83
C ARG A 137 23.52 -26.93 -19.88
N ALA A 138 22.82 -27.30 -20.96
CA ALA A 138 22.43 -26.38 -22.03
C ALA A 138 21.43 -25.32 -21.54
N THR A 139 20.46 -25.74 -20.72
CA THR A 139 19.51 -24.83 -20.08
C THR A 139 20.21 -23.88 -19.12
N VAL A 140 21.12 -24.37 -18.26
CA VAL A 140 21.89 -23.49 -17.36
C VAL A 140 22.68 -22.46 -18.16
N LYS A 141 23.39 -22.91 -19.22
CA LYS A 141 24.12 -22.03 -20.14
C LYS A 141 23.24 -20.94 -20.74
N ASP A 142 22.05 -21.28 -21.22
CA ASP A 142 21.08 -20.29 -21.70
C ASP A 142 20.69 -19.29 -20.61
N LYS A 143 20.32 -19.80 -19.43
CA LYS A 143 19.79 -18.98 -18.33
C LYS A 143 20.83 -18.05 -17.69
N CYS A 144 22.10 -18.44 -17.66
CA CYS A 144 23.18 -17.60 -17.13
C CYS A 144 23.98 -16.86 -18.21
N LYS A 145 23.55 -16.88 -19.49
CA LYS A 145 24.31 -16.30 -20.62
C LYS A 145 25.75 -16.82 -20.73
N ASP A 146 25.92 -18.13 -20.53
CA ASP A 146 27.21 -18.84 -20.58
C ASP A 146 28.25 -18.30 -19.59
N ASP A 147 27.79 -17.88 -18.40
CA ASP A 147 28.66 -17.38 -17.35
C ASP A 147 29.78 -18.38 -17.01
N PRO A 148 31.07 -18.02 -17.19
CA PRO A 148 32.17 -18.98 -17.04
C PRO A 148 32.27 -19.61 -15.66
N LEU A 149 31.94 -18.89 -14.57
CA LEU A 149 32.01 -19.41 -13.21
C LEU A 149 30.87 -20.37 -12.92
N VAL A 150 29.64 -20.03 -13.33
CA VAL A 150 28.49 -20.93 -13.22
C VAL A 150 28.71 -22.20 -14.03
N MET A 151 29.22 -22.07 -15.25
CA MET A 151 29.45 -23.22 -16.13
C MET A 151 30.61 -24.11 -15.67
N ALA A 152 31.59 -23.54 -14.95
CA ALA A 152 32.65 -24.30 -14.29
C ALA A 152 32.14 -25.06 -13.06
N ALA A 153 31.18 -24.47 -12.32
CA ALA A 153 30.59 -25.06 -11.13
C ALA A 153 29.48 -26.09 -11.43
N TYR A 154 28.87 -26.04 -12.63
CA TYR A 154 27.74 -26.90 -13.01
C TYR A 154 28.00 -28.38 -12.71
N ASN A 155 27.07 -29.00 -11.99
CA ASN A 155 27.07 -30.41 -11.67
C ASN A 155 25.64 -30.95 -11.70
N GLU A 156 25.35 -31.84 -12.65
CA GLU A 156 24.01 -32.43 -12.86
C GLU A 156 23.41 -33.06 -11.58
N ALA A 157 24.25 -33.58 -10.67
CA ALA A 157 23.77 -34.19 -9.43
C ALA A 157 23.23 -33.19 -8.40
N ILE A 158 23.66 -31.92 -8.44
CA ILE A 158 23.34 -30.91 -7.41
C ILE A 158 22.79 -29.59 -7.94
N THR A 159 23.12 -29.20 -9.17
CA THR A 159 22.58 -28.01 -9.81
C THR A 159 21.12 -28.27 -10.16
N ARG A 160 20.24 -27.37 -9.73
CA ARG A 160 18.79 -27.47 -9.94
C ARG A 160 18.25 -26.17 -10.50
N ILE A 161 17.14 -26.26 -11.22
CA ILE A 161 16.28 -25.11 -11.50
C ILE A 161 15.02 -25.28 -10.66
N GLY A 162 14.54 -24.21 -10.06
CA GLY A 162 13.42 -24.30 -9.15
C GLY A 162 12.34 -23.28 -9.43
N ARG A 163 11.16 -23.57 -8.88
CA ARG A 163 9.96 -22.74 -8.97
C ARG A 163 9.28 -22.66 -7.61
N ASN A 164 8.69 -21.51 -7.32
CA ASN A 164 7.93 -21.25 -6.11
C ASN A 164 6.49 -21.78 -6.24
N PHE A 165 5.88 -22.12 -5.13
CA PHE A 165 4.49 -22.56 -5.01
C PHE A 165 3.63 -21.44 -4.40
N PHE A 166 2.51 -21.14 -5.05
CA PHE A 166 1.58 -20.11 -4.60
C PHE A 166 0.16 -20.67 -4.45
N ARG A 167 -0.48 -20.30 -3.35
CA ARG A 167 -1.81 -20.74 -2.95
C ARG A 167 -2.77 -19.57 -2.91
N GLU A 168 -4.01 -19.82 -3.31
CA GLU A 168 -5.09 -18.84 -3.14
C GLU A 168 -5.49 -18.70 -1.66
N PRO A 169 -5.58 -17.49 -1.09
CA PRO A 169 -5.91 -17.31 0.33
C PRO A 169 -7.33 -17.80 0.72
N PRO A 170 -7.58 -18.22 1.99
CA PRO A 170 -8.80 -18.95 2.40
C PRO A 170 -10.08 -18.12 2.41
N LYS A 171 -9.91 -16.83 2.68
CA LYS A 171 -10.94 -15.81 2.75
C LYS A 171 -10.30 -14.58 2.13
N HIS A 172 -10.74 -14.22 0.94
CA HIS A 172 -10.28 -13.01 0.30
C HIS A 172 -10.65 -11.82 1.19
N ASN A 173 -9.67 -11.25 1.92
CA ASN A 173 -9.73 -9.80 2.08
C ASN A 173 -9.33 -9.19 0.72
N LEU A 174 -9.77 -7.96 0.42
CA LEU A 174 -9.57 -7.33 -0.89
C LEU A 174 -8.10 -7.38 -1.40
N LEU A 175 -7.13 -7.34 -0.49
CA LEU A 175 -5.69 -7.42 -0.78
C LEU A 175 -5.25 -8.82 -1.24
N GLN A 176 -5.85 -9.86 -0.66
CA GLN A 176 -5.57 -11.26 -0.95
C GLN A 176 -6.35 -11.82 -2.16
N ALA A 177 -7.43 -11.16 -2.58
CA ALA A 177 -8.20 -11.52 -3.79
C ALA A 177 -7.48 -11.14 -5.09
N VAL A 178 -6.78 -10.00 -5.09
CA VAL A 178 -6.12 -9.44 -6.27
C VAL A 178 -4.66 -9.87 -6.36
N SER A 179 -4.07 -10.38 -5.28
CA SER A 179 -2.66 -10.80 -5.26
C SER A 179 -2.37 -11.89 -6.28
N ILE A 180 -3.08 -13.02 -6.32
CA ILE A 180 -2.74 -14.12 -7.26
C ILE A 180 -2.94 -13.72 -8.73
N PRO A 181 -4.04 -13.10 -9.17
CA PRO A 181 -4.17 -12.66 -10.57
C PRO A 181 -3.10 -11.65 -10.99
N THR A 182 -2.82 -10.65 -10.16
CA THR A 182 -1.78 -9.65 -10.44
C THR A 182 -0.39 -10.27 -10.42
N LEU A 183 -0.07 -11.10 -9.42
CA LEU A 183 1.19 -11.84 -9.36
C LEU A 183 1.32 -12.82 -10.52
N THR A 184 0.21 -13.42 -10.99
CA THR A 184 0.22 -14.31 -12.16
C THR A 184 0.67 -13.58 -13.41
N GLN A 185 0.18 -12.35 -13.62
CA GLN A 185 0.61 -11.53 -14.76
C GLN A 185 2.04 -11.01 -14.59
N VAL A 186 2.37 -10.45 -13.42
CA VAL A 186 3.68 -9.81 -13.19
C VAL A 186 4.81 -10.82 -13.06
N TRP A 187 4.56 -12.01 -12.49
CA TRP A 187 5.58 -13.05 -12.28
C TRP A 187 5.45 -14.22 -13.25
N HIS A 188 4.60 -14.09 -14.27
CA HIS A 188 4.34 -15.12 -15.28
C HIS A 188 4.04 -16.49 -14.66
N LEU A 189 3.19 -16.52 -13.63
CA LEU A 189 2.87 -17.76 -12.94
C LEU A 189 2.10 -18.71 -13.86
N GLN A 190 2.44 -19.98 -13.78
CA GLN A 190 1.80 -21.07 -14.50
C GLN A 190 0.88 -21.86 -13.57
N ASP A 191 -0.08 -22.57 -14.15
CA ASP A 191 -0.85 -23.55 -13.41
C ASP A 191 0.05 -24.69 -12.92
N ARG A 192 -0.36 -25.28 -11.81
CA ARG A 192 0.25 -26.50 -11.29
C ARG A 192 0.40 -27.58 -12.39
N PRO A 193 1.60 -28.14 -12.62
CA PRO A 193 1.77 -29.23 -13.55
C PRO A 193 1.08 -30.50 -13.04
N THR A 194 0.37 -31.18 -13.93
CA THR A 194 -0.36 -32.42 -13.63
C THR A 194 0.31 -33.66 -14.20
N SER A 195 1.32 -33.51 -15.06
CA SER A 195 2.08 -34.61 -15.65
C SER A 195 3.52 -34.21 -16.00
N PRO A 196 4.45 -35.18 -16.13
CA PRO A 196 5.82 -34.95 -16.59
C PRO A 196 5.93 -34.30 -17.97
N ALA A 197 4.89 -34.42 -18.80
CA ALA A 197 4.84 -33.88 -20.16
C ALA A 197 4.27 -32.46 -20.21
N ALA A 198 3.99 -31.82 -19.07
CA ALA A 198 3.46 -30.45 -19.04
C ALA A 198 4.46 -29.48 -19.71
N ALA A 199 3.97 -28.71 -20.68
CA ALA A 199 4.76 -27.69 -21.37
C ALA A 199 4.91 -26.42 -20.51
N GLY A 200 5.90 -25.59 -20.85
CA GLY A 200 6.14 -24.29 -20.19
C GLY A 200 7.15 -24.32 -19.05
N PHE A 201 7.64 -25.50 -18.66
CA PHE A 201 8.61 -25.65 -17.56
C PHE A 201 10.04 -25.81 -18.07
N THR A 202 10.96 -25.12 -17.41
CA THR A 202 12.39 -25.06 -17.78
C THR A 202 13.19 -26.23 -17.19
N GLY A 203 12.69 -26.87 -16.13
CA GLY A 203 13.26 -28.05 -15.48
C GLY A 203 12.64 -29.36 -15.96
N THR A 204 13.22 -30.49 -15.54
CA THR A 204 12.67 -31.83 -15.81
C THR A 204 11.65 -32.20 -14.74
N LEU A 205 10.36 -32.23 -15.11
CA LEU A 205 9.29 -32.66 -14.22
C LEU A 205 9.33 -34.17 -13.97
N LEU A 206 9.77 -34.58 -12.79
CA LEU A 206 9.80 -36.00 -12.41
C LEU A 206 8.46 -36.46 -11.83
N GLN A 207 7.99 -37.64 -12.23
CA GLN A 207 6.73 -38.22 -11.74
C GLN A 207 6.71 -38.34 -10.20
N GLN A 208 7.84 -38.69 -9.59
CA GLN A 208 7.98 -38.82 -8.14
C GLN A 208 7.83 -37.46 -7.43
N ASN A 209 8.37 -36.38 -8.01
CA ASN A 209 8.27 -35.03 -7.46
C ASN A 209 6.82 -34.54 -7.55
N LEU A 210 6.15 -34.72 -8.69
CA LEU A 210 4.74 -34.39 -8.85
C LEU A 210 3.82 -35.17 -7.89
N ALA A 211 4.18 -36.42 -7.55
CA ALA A 211 3.46 -37.19 -6.55
C ALA A 211 3.64 -36.60 -5.14
N ALA A 212 4.87 -36.22 -4.76
CA ALA A 212 5.15 -35.57 -3.49
C ALA A 212 4.50 -34.17 -3.37
N GLU A 213 4.35 -33.45 -4.48
CA GLU A 213 3.66 -32.15 -4.50
C GLU A 213 2.19 -32.26 -4.10
N ARG A 214 1.54 -33.44 -4.21
CA ARG A 214 0.08 -33.59 -3.97
C ARG A 214 -0.36 -33.17 -2.59
N VAL A 215 0.52 -33.30 -1.59
CA VAL A 215 0.20 -32.90 -0.21
C VAL A 215 0.39 -31.41 0.06
N ILE A 216 0.92 -30.65 -0.92
CA ILE A 216 1.14 -29.20 -0.83
C ILE A 216 -0.06 -28.46 -1.46
N PRO A 217 -0.83 -27.67 -0.70
CA PRO A 217 -2.02 -26.98 -1.19
C PRO A 217 -1.64 -25.72 -1.98
N TYR A 218 -1.22 -25.87 -3.24
CA TYR A 218 -0.91 -24.75 -4.14
C TYR A 218 -1.63 -24.89 -5.48
N SER A 219 -1.95 -23.75 -6.12
CA SER A 219 -2.62 -23.69 -7.43
C SER A 219 -1.74 -23.12 -8.55
N LYS A 220 -0.85 -22.17 -8.22
CA LYS A 220 0.03 -21.49 -9.17
C LYS A 220 1.50 -21.70 -8.84
N THR A 221 2.36 -21.64 -9.84
CA THR A 221 3.81 -21.83 -9.68
C THR A 221 4.61 -20.93 -10.62
N GLY A 222 5.80 -20.49 -10.23
CA GLY A 222 6.62 -19.61 -11.05
C GLY A 222 7.75 -18.99 -10.24
N GLY A 223 8.25 -17.83 -10.64
CA GLY A 223 9.37 -17.18 -9.96
C GLY A 223 10.61 -18.07 -9.98
N ILE A 224 11.18 -18.25 -11.16
CA ILE A 224 12.20 -19.27 -11.43
C ILE A 224 13.55 -18.85 -10.84
N PHE A 225 14.30 -19.80 -10.30
CA PHE A 225 15.65 -19.60 -9.78
C PHE A 225 16.58 -20.74 -10.21
N LEU A 226 17.88 -20.44 -10.26
CA LEU A 226 18.93 -21.46 -10.35
C LEU A 226 19.49 -21.73 -8.95
N ALA A 227 19.64 -22.99 -8.59
CA ALA A 227 20.15 -23.43 -7.31
C ALA A 227 21.43 -24.26 -7.45
N ASP A 228 22.42 -23.96 -6.62
CA ASP A 228 23.66 -24.75 -6.53
C ASP A 228 24.32 -24.61 -5.15
N LEU A 229 25.28 -25.48 -4.85
CA LEU A 229 26.16 -25.31 -3.69
C LEU A 229 27.16 -24.19 -3.96
N GLY A 230 27.37 -23.35 -2.95
CA GLY A 230 28.35 -22.28 -3.04
C GLY A 230 28.63 -21.63 -1.70
N SER A 231 29.43 -20.55 -1.74
CA SER A 231 29.66 -19.69 -0.58
C SER A 231 28.58 -18.63 -0.47
N SER A 232 28.20 -18.32 0.77
CA SER A 232 27.25 -17.25 1.07
C SER A 232 27.71 -15.90 0.49
N VAL A 233 26.77 -15.15 -0.10
CA VAL A 233 26.99 -13.80 -0.64
C VAL A 233 26.91 -12.72 0.44
N VAL A 234 26.43 -13.06 1.63
CA VAL A 234 26.35 -12.14 2.78
C VAL A 234 27.73 -12.03 3.43
N PRO A 235 28.35 -10.84 3.51
CA PRO A 235 29.70 -10.68 4.06
C PRO A 235 29.86 -11.22 5.48
N GLU A 236 28.85 -11.05 6.34
CA GLU A 236 28.84 -11.55 7.71
C GLU A 236 28.92 -13.08 7.82
N MET A 237 28.57 -13.80 6.76
CA MET A 237 28.65 -15.26 6.71
C MET A 237 30.04 -15.79 6.36
N ARG A 238 31.02 -14.92 6.06
CA ARG A 238 32.45 -15.26 5.90
C ARG A 238 32.73 -16.42 4.93
N GLY A 239 31.95 -16.50 3.85
CA GLY A 239 32.08 -17.57 2.85
C GLY A 239 31.55 -18.93 3.29
N LYS A 240 30.72 -18.99 4.34
CA LYS A 240 29.97 -20.18 4.76
C LYS A 240 29.38 -20.90 3.56
N GLN A 241 29.53 -22.22 3.51
CA GLN A 241 28.88 -23.04 2.48
C GLN A 241 27.36 -23.06 2.70
N VAL A 242 26.62 -22.89 1.61
CA VAL A 242 25.16 -22.84 1.56
C VAL A 242 24.67 -23.48 0.25
N TYR A 243 23.39 -23.84 0.21
CA TYR A 243 22.71 -24.09 -1.06
C TYR A 243 22.02 -22.79 -1.49
N GLY A 244 22.61 -22.10 -2.47
CA GLY A 244 22.19 -20.77 -2.90
C GLY A 244 21.19 -20.82 -4.05
N LEU A 245 20.14 -20.01 -4.00
CA LEU A 245 19.10 -19.87 -5.02
C LEU A 245 19.22 -18.46 -5.59
N ASN A 246 19.64 -18.35 -6.85
CA ASN A 246 19.81 -17.07 -7.52
C ASN A 246 18.69 -16.85 -8.54
N TYR A 247 17.85 -15.86 -8.26
CA TYR A 247 16.72 -15.47 -9.11
C TYR A 247 17.12 -14.47 -10.20
N ARG A 248 18.24 -13.78 -10.02
CA ARG A 248 18.48 -12.49 -10.66
C ARG A 248 18.98 -12.58 -12.09
N TRP A 249 19.31 -13.79 -12.55
CA TRP A 249 19.77 -14.01 -13.91
C TRP A 249 18.76 -13.47 -14.94
N PRO A 250 19.16 -12.57 -15.85
CA PRO A 250 18.22 -11.89 -16.73
C PRO A 250 17.36 -12.84 -17.59
N ASN A 251 17.93 -13.96 -18.04
CA ASN A 251 17.23 -14.93 -18.90
C ASN A 251 16.28 -15.86 -18.10
N LEU A 252 16.22 -15.72 -16.76
CA LEU A 252 15.13 -16.27 -15.94
C LEU A 252 13.89 -15.36 -15.93
N HIS A 253 13.99 -14.16 -16.52
CA HIS A 253 12.95 -13.12 -16.53
C HIS A 253 12.43 -12.78 -15.12
N PRO A 254 13.30 -12.46 -14.15
CA PRO A 254 12.86 -12.15 -12.80
C PRO A 254 12.14 -10.81 -12.76
N ALA A 255 10.94 -10.82 -12.20
CA ALA A 255 10.19 -9.62 -11.85
C ALA A 255 10.54 -9.16 -10.43
N PHE A 256 10.41 -7.87 -10.15
CA PHE A 256 10.58 -7.35 -8.80
C PHE A 256 9.60 -8.04 -7.82
N PRO A 257 10.04 -8.44 -6.60
CA PRO A 257 11.36 -8.21 -6.01
C PRO A 257 12.41 -9.31 -6.30
N MET A 258 12.07 -10.37 -7.05
CA MET A 258 12.97 -11.49 -7.35
C MET A 258 14.22 -11.06 -8.13
N SER A 259 14.15 -9.97 -8.89
CA SER A 259 15.31 -9.35 -9.55
C SER A 259 16.39 -8.86 -8.60
N CYS A 260 16.06 -8.70 -7.31
CA CYS A 260 16.99 -8.35 -6.24
C CYS A 260 17.35 -9.54 -5.34
N LEU A 261 16.71 -10.69 -5.52
CA LEU A 261 16.67 -11.76 -4.53
C LEU A 261 17.75 -12.83 -4.72
N VAL A 262 18.38 -13.21 -3.62
CA VAL A 262 19.10 -14.48 -3.46
C VAL A 262 18.55 -15.14 -2.20
N ASP A 263 18.24 -16.43 -2.26
CA ASP A 263 18.00 -17.19 -1.04
C ASP A 263 19.21 -18.07 -0.75
N GLU A 264 19.49 -18.36 0.51
CA GLU A 264 20.51 -19.33 0.91
C GLU A 264 19.96 -20.29 1.93
N LEU A 265 20.19 -21.58 1.74
CA LEU A 265 19.65 -22.66 2.56
C LEU A 265 20.75 -23.46 3.27
N VAL A 266 20.44 -23.87 4.49
CA VAL A 266 21.18 -24.88 5.25
C VAL A 266 20.22 -25.88 5.87
N GLN A 267 20.64 -27.13 5.96
CA GLN A 267 19.93 -28.16 6.69
C GLN A 267 20.24 -28.08 8.18
N ILE A 268 19.19 -28.13 9.00
CA ILE A 268 19.28 -27.99 10.46
C ILE A 268 18.68 -29.19 11.20
N ASP A 269 17.81 -29.94 10.52
CA ASP A 269 17.32 -31.24 10.98
C ASP A 269 16.93 -32.13 9.79
N GLU A 270 16.58 -33.38 10.06
CA GLU A 270 16.05 -34.30 9.04
C GLU A 270 14.80 -33.71 8.39
N GLY A 271 14.85 -33.47 7.08
CA GLY A 271 13.76 -32.86 6.32
C GLY A 271 13.46 -31.39 6.67
N ILE A 272 14.31 -30.69 7.44
CA ILE A 272 14.11 -29.27 7.80
C ILE A 272 15.33 -28.44 7.41
N TYR A 273 15.07 -27.42 6.60
CA TYR A 273 16.06 -26.49 6.09
C TYR A 273 15.68 -25.07 6.48
N LEU A 274 16.66 -24.34 7.03
CA LEU A 274 16.53 -22.93 7.35
C LEU A 274 17.13 -22.11 6.22
N GLY A 275 16.32 -21.20 5.68
CA GLY A 275 16.70 -20.25 4.65
C GLY A 275 16.86 -18.85 5.20
N GLN A 276 17.79 -18.10 4.63
CA GLN A 276 17.81 -16.65 4.72
C GLN A 276 17.41 -16.01 3.40
N LEU A 277 16.59 -14.98 3.49
CA LEU A 277 16.11 -14.16 2.38
C LEU A 277 17.09 -12.99 2.19
N ILE A 278 17.74 -12.84 1.04
CA ILE A 278 18.79 -11.84 0.84
C ILE A 278 18.42 -10.90 -0.31
N TYR A 279 18.40 -9.59 -0.05
CA TYR A 279 18.24 -8.59 -1.10
C TYR A 279 19.56 -7.89 -1.43
N ALA A 280 19.80 -7.71 -2.74
CA ALA A 280 20.74 -6.73 -3.24
C ALA A 280 20.19 -5.31 -2.99
N THR A 281 21.01 -4.44 -2.41
CA THR A 281 20.65 -3.04 -2.16
C THR A 281 21.35 -2.06 -3.12
N ARG A 282 22.14 -2.59 -4.06
CA ARG A 282 22.82 -1.87 -5.15
C ARG A 282 22.83 -2.70 -6.43
N HIS A 283 23.02 -2.03 -7.57
CA HIS A 283 23.16 -2.67 -8.90
C HIS A 283 22.04 -3.67 -9.21
N PHE A 284 20.79 -3.26 -8.99
CA PHE A 284 19.63 -4.13 -9.16
C PHE A 284 18.70 -3.59 -10.26
N SER A 285 17.95 -4.52 -10.85
CA SER A 285 16.92 -4.22 -11.84
C SER A 285 15.55 -4.27 -11.18
N LEU A 286 14.62 -3.43 -11.63
CA LEU A 286 13.19 -3.54 -11.30
C LEU A 286 12.44 -4.47 -12.26
N GLY A 287 13.15 -5.13 -13.18
CA GLY A 287 12.61 -6.06 -14.17
C GLY A 287 12.71 -5.53 -15.61
N THR A 288 12.19 -6.33 -16.53
CA THR A 288 12.04 -6.01 -17.95
C THR A 288 10.55 -5.92 -18.25
N LEU A 289 10.08 -4.76 -18.71
CA LEU A 289 8.69 -4.59 -19.11
C LEU A 289 8.52 -5.10 -20.54
N GLU A 290 7.89 -6.26 -20.69
CA GLU A 290 7.47 -6.78 -21.99
C GLU A 290 6.11 -6.17 -22.35
N ILE A 291 6.07 -5.43 -23.45
CA ILE A 291 4.87 -4.72 -23.94
C ILE A 291 4.20 -5.64 -24.99
N PRO A 292 3.09 -6.34 -24.69
CA PRO A 292 2.59 -7.46 -25.50
C PRO A 292 2.18 -7.12 -26.94
N PHE A 293 2.01 -5.85 -27.27
CA PHE A 293 1.42 -5.36 -28.52
C PHE A 293 2.43 -4.66 -29.45
N ILE A 294 3.72 -4.67 -29.11
CA ILE A 294 4.80 -4.21 -30.00
C ILE A 294 5.63 -5.42 -30.45
N PRO A 295 5.40 -5.97 -31.66
CA PRO A 295 6.20 -7.08 -32.18
C PRO A 295 7.66 -6.63 -32.34
N GLY A 296 8.56 -7.23 -31.57
CA GLY A 296 10.01 -6.97 -31.66
C GLY A 296 10.58 -5.91 -30.71
N SER A 297 9.80 -5.36 -29.77
CA SER A 297 10.40 -4.57 -28.68
C SER A 297 11.14 -5.51 -27.72
N ASN A 298 12.47 -5.53 -27.77
CA ASN A 298 13.28 -6.11 -26.70
C ASN A 298 12.97 -5.29 -25.43
N GLY A 299 12.20 -5.87 -24.49
CA GLY A 299 11.51 -5.15 -23.41
C GLY A 299 12.34 -4.08 -22.67
N ILE A 300 11.66 -3.08 -22.12
CA ILE A 300 12.31 -1.93 -21.46
C ILE A 300 12.90 -2.41 -20.14
N GLN A 301 14.22 -2.36 -20.03
CA GLN A 301 14.95 -2.73 -18.82
C GLN A 301 14.98 -1.56 -17.83
N LEU A 302 14.39 -1.75 -16.64
CA LEU A 302 14.41 -0.77 -15.57
C LEU A 302 15.50 -1.13 -14.56
N GLY A 303 16.44 -0.21 -14.30
CA GLY A 303 17.59 -0.45 -13.43
C GLY A 303 18.72 -1.23 -14.11
N GLU A 304 19.63 -1.77 -13.30
CA GLU A 304 20.82 -2.48 -13.79
C GLU A 304 20.61 -4.00 -13.74
N PRO A 305 20.60 -4.71 -14.88
CA PRO A 305 20.53 -6.17 -14.88
C PRO A 305 21.67 -6.80 -14.08
N TYR A 306 21.39 -7.96 -13.50
CA TYR A 306 22.40 -8.73 -12.81
C TYR A 306 23.48 -9.20 -13.80
N GLU A 307 24.68 -8.65 -13.62
CA GLU A 307 25.85 -8.94 -14.42
C GLU A 307 27.08 -9.06 -13.49
N PRO A 308 27.28 -10.23 -12.85
CA PRO A 308 28.30 -10.38 -11.81
C PRO A 308 29.73 -10.14 -12.28
N HIS A 309 29.97 -10.04 -13.61
CA HIS A 309 31.28 -9.93 -14.22
C HIS A 309 31.44 -8.77 -15.23
N ARG A 310 30.50 -7.81 -15.29
CA ARG A 310 30.55 -6.72 -16.30
C ARG A 310 31.81 -5.85 -16.18
N HIS A 311 32.29 -5.59 -14.97
CA HIS A 311 33.45 -4.74 -14.71
C HIS A 311 34.27 -5.26 -13.52
N PRO A 312 35.61 -5.34 -13.60
CA PRO A 312 36.48 -5.42 -12.44
C PRO A 312 36.61 -4.04 -11.77
N PRO A 313 36.56 -3.94 -10.43
CA PRO A 313 36.26 -5.01 -9.48
C PRO A 313 34.79 -5.46 -9.54
N CYS A 314 34.53 -6.73 -9.20
CA CYS A 314 33.19 -7.32 -9.13
C CYS A 314 32.20 -6.34 -8.44
N PRO A 315 31.00 -6.09 -9.01
CA PRO A 315 30.08 -5.10 -8.46
C PRO A 315 29.69 -5.43 -7.01
N ASP A 316 29.78 -4.43 -6.13
CA ASP A 316 29.28 -4.54 -4.74
C ASP A 316 27.76 -4.37 -4.72
N TYR A 317 27.04 -5.48 -4.86
CA TYR A 317 25.57 -5.53 -4.76
C TYR A 317 25.03 -5.22 -3.35
N ALA A 318 25.91 -5.06 -2.35
CA ALA A 318 25.57 -4.74 -0.96
C ALA A 318 24.44 -5.64 -0.41
N TYR A 319 24.64 -6.96 -0.49
CA TYR A 319 23.67 -7.95 -0.02
C TYR A 319 23.39 -7.82 1.47
N GLN A 320 22.11 -7.93 1.83
CA GLN A 320 21.66 -7.92 3.22
C GLN A 320 20.69 -9.05 3.47
N ASN A 321 20.78 -9.67 4.65
CA ASN A 321 19.76 -10.61 5.12
C ASN A 321 18.51 -9.81 5.54
N ASN A 322 17.42 -10.12 4.86
CA ASN A 322 16.11 -9.50 4.95
C ASN A 322 15.05 -10.44 5.53
N GLY A 323 15.45 -11.51 6.23
CA GLY A 323 14.52 -12.42 6.89
C GLY A 323 14.93 -13.87 6.82
N TYR A 324 14.10 -14.72 7.42
CA TYR A 324 14.29 -16.17 7.44
C TYR A 324 13.03 -16.88 6.98
N PHE A 325 13.21 -18.04 6.37
CA PHE A 325 12.11 -18.92 5.97
C PHE A 325 12.49 -20.37 6.20
N LEU A 326 11.51 -21.26 6.23
CA LEU A 326 11.73 -22.69 6.31
C LEU A 326 11.37 -23.38 5.01
N MET A 327 12.07 -24.48 4.74
CA MET A 327 11.75 -25.46 3.72
C MET A 327 11.72 -26.83 4.38
N MET A 328 10.59 -27.52 4.27
CA MET A 328 10.29 -28.74 4.99
C MET A 328 9.86 -29.86 4.04
N ASP A 329 10.37 -31.06 4.25
CA ASP A 329 10.10 -32.22 3.39
C ASP A 329 8.60 -32.62 3.47
N PRO A 330 7.89 -32.74 2.32
CA PRO A 330 6.50 -33.15 2.26
C PRO A 330 6.20 -34.51 2.87
N ALA A 331 7.20 -35.39 3.03
CA ALA A 331 7.06 -36.65 3.78
C ALA A 331 6.58 -36.42 5.22
N TYR A 332 6.85 -35.24 5.79
CA TYR A 332 6.40 -34.84 7.14
C TYR A 332 5.15 -33.95 7.12
N ALA A 333 4.39 -33.86 6.02
CA ALA A 333 3.24 -32.95 5.88
C ALA A 333 2.24 -33.01 7.06
N LYS A 334 1.95 -34.20 7.60
CA LYS A 334 1.07 -34.35 8.77
C LYS A 334 1.61 -33.68 10.04
N ARG A 335 2.93 -33.71 10.25
CA ARG A 335 3.59 -33.02 11.38
C ARG A 335 3.65 -31.52 11.12
N ILE A 336 3.96 -31.12 9.88
CA ILE A 336 4.03 -29.71 9.48
C ILE A 336 2.68 -29.01 9.70
N TYR A 337 1.56 -29.65 9.33
CA TYR A 337 0.21 -29.11 9.44
C TYR A 337 -0.47 -29.37 10.79
N ALA A 338 0.26 -29.89 11.78
CA ALA A 338 -0.26 -30.14 13.12
C ALA A 338 -0.61 -28.82 13.84
N ASP A 339 -1.54 -28.87 14.80
CA ASP A 339 -1.97 -27.69 15.56
C ASP A 339 -0.82 -27.05 16.37
N THR A 340 0.19 -27.82 16.75
CA THR A 340 1.37 -27.35 17.47
C THR A 340 2.46 -26.77 16.56
N ALA A 341 2.36 -27.00 15.25
CA ALA A 341 3.31 -26.54 14.24
C ALA A 341 2.71 -25.41 13.39
N PHE A 342 2.41 -25.65 12.11
CA PHE A 342 1.92 -24.65 11.17
C PHE A 342 0.48 -24.98 10.68
N PRO A 343 -0.55 -24.91 11.55
CA PRO A 343 -1.91 -25.24 11.18
C PRO A 343 -2.49 -24.33 10.08
N GLN A 344 -1.98 -23.10 9.92
CA GLN A 344 -2.37 -22.17 8.87
C GLN A 344 -2.04 -22.67 7.45
N LEU A 345 -1.03 -23.54 7.31
CA LEU A 345 -0.65 -24.13 6.03
C LEU A 345 -1.50 -25.33 5.63
N ARG A 346 -2.38 -25.81 6.52
CA ARG A 346 -3.20 -27.00 6.30
C ARG A 346 -4.08 -26.87 5.06
N PRO A 347 -4.22 -27.93 4.24
CA PRO A 347 -5.17 -27.95 3.12
C PRO A 347 -6.61 -27.74 3.57
N ARG A 348 -7.39 -27.02 2.76
CA ARG A 348 -8.82 -26.75 2.94
C ARG A 348 -9.64 -27.65 2.01
N ALA A 349 -10.94 -27.75 2.29
CA ALA A 349 -11.84 -28.46 1.40
C ALA A 349 -11.77 -27.90 -0.02
N GLY A 350 -11.51 -28.78 -1.00
CA GLY A 350 -11.33 -28.41 -2.41
C GLY A 350 -9.88 -28.20 -2.84
N GLU A 351 -8.91 -28.14 -1.92
CA GLU A 351 -7.49 -28.03 -2.26
C GLU A 351 -6.80 -29.38 -2.35
N SER A 352 -5.69 -29.42 -3.09
CA SER A 352 -4.78 -30.57 -3.10
C SER A 352 -4.24 -30.84 -1.70
N GLY A 353 -4.16 -32.12 -1.32
CA GLY A 353 -3.69 -32.55 -0.01
C GLY A 353 -4.84 -32.73 0.98
N TYR A 354 -6.02 -32.15 0.75
CA TYR A 354 -7.15 -32.27 1.67
C TYR A 354 -7.68 -33.70 1.78
N GLN A 355 -7.83 -34.37 0.63
CA GLN A 355 -8.28 -35.76 0.58
C GLN A 355 -7.11 -36.71 0.92
N GLU A 356 -5.94 -36.46 0.34
CA GLU A 356 -4.73 -37.27 0.49
C GLU A 356 -4.28 -37.38 1.96
N LEU A 357 -4.49 -36.32 2.75
CA LEU A 357 -4.15 -36.31 4.18
C LEU A 357 -5.31 -36.73 5.09
N GLY A 358 -6.51 -36.98 4.54
CA GLY A 358 -7.65 -37.55 5.26
C GLY A 358 -8.58 -36.54 5.95
N TYR A 359 -8.51 -35.25 5.63
CA TYR A 359 -9.32 -34.20 6.27
C TYR A 359 -10.80 -34.24 5.90
N ALA A 360 -11.17 -34.88 4.79
CA ALA A 360 -12.56 -35.04 4.33
C ALA A 360 -13.48 -35.85 5.28
N ARG A 361 -12.93 -36.43 6.36
CA ARG A 361 -13.67 -37.28 7.32
C ARG A 361 -14.15 -36.55 8.58
N GLN A 362 -14.08 -35.22 8.65
CA GLN A 362 -14.56 -34.42 9.80
C GLN A 362 -15.57 -33.34 9.36
N ASN A 363 -16.85 -33.53 9.74
CA ASN A 363 -17.96 -32.60 9.46
C ASN A 363 -17.95 -31.38 10.40
N SER A 364 -18.35 -30.20 9.91
CA SER A 364 -18.75 -29.04 10.72
C SER A 364 -20.12 -28.49 10.28
N PRO A 365 -20.98 -28.00 11.20
CA PRO A 365 -22.38 -27.67 10.92
C PRO A 365 -22.59 -26.24 10.38
N LYS A 366 -23.65 -26.07 9.57
CA LYS A 366 -24.13 -24.78 9.03
C LYS A 366 -24.96 -24.02 10.08
N ARG A 367 -24.86 -22.68 10.07
CA ARG A 367 -25.61 -21.75 10.92
C ARG A 367 -26.76 -21.11 10.12
N ASN A 368 -27.97 -21.11 10.67
CA ASN A 368 -29.17 -20.50 10.08
C ASN A 368 -29.17 -18.98 10.27
N ALA A 369 -29.64 -18.23 9.27
CA ALA A 369 -29.86 -16.78 9.32
C ALA A 369 -31.36 -16.45 9.25
N THR A 370 -31.78 -15.49 10.06
CA THR A 370 -33.12 -14.88 10.12
C THR A 370 -33.31 -13.92 8.92
N PRO A 371 -34.54 -13.64 8.43
CA PRO A 371 -34.73 -12.80 7.25
C PRO A 371 -34.44 -11.33 7.57
N THR A 372 -33.52 -10.71 6.82
CA THR A 372 -33.12 -9.30 6.92
C THR A 372 -33.67 -8.51 5.72
N PHE A 373 -34.09 -7.25 5.95
CA PHE A 373 -34.45 -6.26 4.92
C PHE A 373 -33.45 -6.27 3.76
N ASN A 374 -33.92 -6.46 2.52
CA ASN A 374 -33.07 -6.53 1.34
C ASN A 374 -32.82 -5.13 0.78
N TRP A 375 -31.69 -4.54 1.19
CA TRP A 375 -31.22 -3.22 0.76
C TRP A 375 -30.95 -3.08 -0.75
N VAL A 376 -31.07 -4.15 -1.56
CA VAL A 376 -30.99 -4.05 -3.04
C VAL A 376 -32.26 -3.45 -3.64
N SER A 377 -33.44 -3.85 -3.14
CA SER A 377 -34.74 -3.56 -3.78
C SER A 377 -35.82 -3.11 -2.80
N ASP A 378 -35.77 -3.53 -1.54
CA ASP A 378 -36.87 -3.29 -0.59
C ASP A 378 -37.04 -1.81 -0.25
N TRP A 379 -36.00 -0.99 -0.46
CA TRP A 379 -36.06 0.48 -0.33
C TRP A 379 -37.14 1.11 -1.22
N GLN A 380 -37.52 0.48 -2.33
CA GLN A 380 -38.59 0.95 -3.22
C GLN A 380 -39.97 0.92 -2.56
N THR A 381 -40.14 0.07 -1.54
CA THR A 381 -41.41 -0.09 -0.80
C THR A 381 -41.61 0.95 0.29
N THR A 382 -40.53 1.64 0.69
CA THR A 382 -40.56 2.70 1.70
C THR A 382 -40.53 4.06 1.00
N ASP A 383 -41.60 4.84 1.06
CA ASP A 383 -41.69 6.13 0.35
C ASP A 383 -40.52 7.08 0.68
N ALA A 384 -40.08 7.13 1.94
CA ALA A 384 -38.95 7.95 2.37
C ALA A 384 -37.63 7.53 1.70
N LEU A 385 -37.31 6.23 1.69
CA LEU A 385 -36.08 5.73 1.05
C LEU A 385 -36.18 5.82 -0.47
N ARG A 386 -37.36 5.55 -1.07
CA ARG A 386 -37.58 5.74 -2.50
C ARG A 386 -37.32 7.18 -2.91
N GLN A 387 -37.87 8.15 -2.19
CA GLN A 387 -37.65 9.57 -2.46
C GLN A 387 -36.17 9.94 -2.31
N LYS A 388 -35.53 9.56 -1.20
CA LYS A 388 -34.10 9.80 -0.96
C LYS A 388 -33.22 9.21 -2.06
N PHE A 389 -33.48 7.96 -2.45
CA PHE A 389 -32.62 7.22 -3.36
C PHE A 389 -32.79 7.57 -4.83
N THR A 390 -33.87 8.26 -5.22
CA THR A 390 -34.16 8.57 -6.63
C THR A 390 -34.15 10.07 -6.96
N THR A 391 -34.06 10.94 -5.96
CA THR A 391 -34.10 12.40 -6.16
C THR A 391 -32.68 12.97 -6.29
N LEU A 392 -32.36 13.53 -7.45
CA LEU A 392 -31.14 14.31 -7.65
C LEU A 392 -31.29 15.73 -7.11
N LEU A 393 -30.29 16.20 -6.36
CA LEU A 393 -30.16 17.58 -5.91
C LEU A 393 -29.26 18.35 -6.88
N THR A 394 -29.85 19.21 -7.69
CA THR A 394 -29.15 19.88 -8.81
C THR A 394 -29.43 21.38 -8.85
N THR A 395 -28.51 22.10 -9.47
CA THR A 395 -28.59 23.51 -9.86
C THR A 395 -28.23 23.65 -11.33
N ALA A 396 -28.53 24.79 -11.93
CA ALA A 396 -28.17 25.06 -13.32
C ALA A 396 -26.65 25.01 -13.51
N SER A 397 -26.18 24.10 -14.37
CA SER A 397 -24.76 23.96 -14.70
C SER A 397 -24.15 25.31 -15.10
N PRO A 398 -22.87 25.56 -14.78
CA PRO A 398 -22.11 26.66 -15.38
C PRO A 398 -21.97 26.54 -16.90
N ARG A 399 -22.05 25.32 -17.45
CA ARG A 399 -21.91 25.02 -18.88
C ARG A 399 -23.27 24.90 -19.55
N SER A 400 -23.49 25.67 -20.61
CA SER A 400 -24.75 25.66 -21.36
C SER A 400 -24.89 24.46 -22.29
N ASP A 401 -23.79 23.77 -22.58
CA ASP A 401 -23.73 22.54 -23.39
C ASP A 401 -23.94 21.27 -22.55
N ASP A 402 -24.04 21.39 -21.23
CA ASP A 402 -24.43 20.26 -20.39
C ASP A 402 -25.89 19.89 -20.68
N GLY A 403 -26.11 18.62 -21.05
CA GLY A 403 -27.44 18.04 -21.16
C GLY A 403 -28.15 17.93 -19.81
N ASP A 404 -29.42 17.53 -19.83
CA ASP A 404 -30.20 17.32 -18.60
C ASP A 404 -29.71 16.11 -17.80
N VAL A 405 -29.15 16.36 -16.62
CA VAL A 405 -28.65 15.30 -15.71
C VAL A 405 -29.77 14.41 -15.16
N HIS A 406 -31.03 14.86 -15.20
CA HIS A 406 -32.19 14.04 -14.81
C HIS A 406 -32.50 12.92 -15.82
N SER A 407 -31.85 12.93 -16.99
CA SER A 407 -31.90 11.82 -17.95
C SER A 407 -30.89 10.70 -17.67
N LEU A 408 -29.94 10.91 -16.73
CA LEU A 408 -28.93 9.92 -16.38
C LEU A 408 -29.49 8.67 -15.67
N PRO A 409 -30.36 8.77 -14.64
CA PRO A 409 -30.92 7.60 -13.98
C PRO A 409 -32.01 6.92 -14.83
N HIS A 410 -32.06 5.59 -14.79
CA HIS A 410 -33.15 4.81 -15.38
C HIS A 410 -34.37 4.74 -14.44
N GLU A 411 -35.55 4.44 -14.99
CA GLU A 411 -36.75 4.25 -14.18
C GLU A 411 -36.57 3.09 -13.19
N GLY A 412 -36.84 3.35 -11.90
CA GLY A 412 -36.66 2.39 -10.81
C GLY A 412 -35.22 2.20 -10.32
N GLU A 413 -34.25 2.92 -10.90
CA GLU A 413 -32.84 2.91 -10.50
C GLU A 413 -32.58 3.93 -9.38
N SER A 414 -31.82 3.57 -8.34
CA SER A 414 -31.31 4.55 -7.38
C SER A 414 -30.18 5.39 -7.98
N VAL A 415 -29.92 6.58 -7.43
CA VAL A 415 -28.77 7.42 -7.81
C VAL A 415 -27.45 6.66 -7.64
N LEU A 416 -27.33 5.81 -6.61
CA LEU A 416 -26.12 5.01 -6.40
C LEU A 416 -25.97 3.87 -7.42
N GLN A 417 -27.07 3.24 -7.84
CA GLN A 417 -27.06 2.26 -8.93
C GLN A 417 -26.71 2.91 -10.28
N MET A 418 -27.24 4.13 -10.53
CA MET A 418 -26.85 4.95 -11.68
C MET A 418 -25.34 5.21 -11.67
N LEU A 419 -24.77 5.63 -10.54
CA LEU A 419 -23.32 5.83 -10.40
C LEU A 419 -22.53 4.55 -10.62
N GLN A 420 -23.01 3.41 -10.10
CA GLN A 420 -22.37 2.10 -10.34
C GLN A 420 -22.30 1.78 -11.84
N ARG A 421 -23.41 1.97 -12.55
CA ARG A 421 -23.48 1.74 -14.00
C ARG A 421 -22.59 2.69 -14.78
N LEU A 422 -22.57 3.98 -14.44
CA LEU A 422 -21.66 4.95 -15.04
C LEU A 422 -20.21 4.57 -14.79
N SER A 423 -19.86 4.17 -13.56
CA SER A 423 -18.51 3.74 -13.20
C SER A 423 -18.05 2.50 -13.96
N VAL A 424 -18.94 1.52 -14.13
CA VAL A 424 -18.66 0.33 -14.96
C VAL A 424 -18.42 0.74 -16.41
N ASN A 425 -19.26 1.61 -16.98
CA ASN A 425 -19.10 2.07 -18.37
C ASN A 425 -17.79 2.85 -18.56
N ILE A 426 -17.44 3.75 -17.63
CA ILE A 426 -16.18 4.49 -17.65
C ILE A 426 -15.01 3.50 -17.58
N SER A 427 -15.03 2.57 -16.63
CA SER A 427 -13.96 1.59 -16.46
C SER A 427 -13.75 0.72 -17.72
N VAL A 428 -14.84 0.38 -18.44
CA VAL A 428 -14.76 -0.34 -19.72
C VAL A 428 -14.09 0.51 -20.80
N GLN A 429 -14.37 1.81 -20.84
CA GLN A 429 -13.79 2.74 -21.82
C GLN A 429 -12.32 3.06 -21.51
N THR A 430 -12.01 3.34 -20.24
CA THR A 430 -10.67 3.74 -19.79
C THR A 430 -9.66 2.59 -19.71
N ASN A 431 -10.13 1.33 -19.76
CA ASN A 431 -9.26 0.15 -19.84
C ASN A 431 -8.35 0.14 -21.08
N LEU A 432 -8.69 0.92 -22.12
CA LEU A 432 -7.91 1.04 -23.36
C LEU A 432 -7.24 2.41 -23.51
N GLU A 433 -7.93 3.49 -23.13
CA GLU A 433 -7.45 4.88 -23.19
C GLU A 433 -7.98 5.68 -21.99
N ASP A 434 -7.14 6.04 -21.03
CA ASP A 434 -7.55 6.83 -19.85
C ASP A 434 -7.69 8.32 -20.22
N ASN A 435 -8.81 8.68 -20.83
CA ASN A 435 -9.14 10.05 -21.23
C ASN A 435 -10.29 10.62 -20.39
N LEU A 436 -10.11 11.86 -19.92
CA LEU A 436 -11.12 12.62 -19.18
C LEU A 436 -12.46 12.78 -19.92
N GLU A 437 -12.51 12.61 -21.25
CA GLU A 437 -13.76 12.64 -22.00
C GLU A 437 -14.74 11.52 -21.59
N HIS A 438 -14.23 10.36 -21.18
CA HIS A 438 -15.07 9.24 -20.71
C HIS A 438 -15.77 9.58 -19.40
N PHE A 439 -15.19 10.48 -18.60
CA PHE A 439 -15.74 10.94 -17.34
C PHE A 439 -16.81 12.03 -17.49
N ASP A 440 -17.18 12.42 -18.73
CA ASP A 440 -18.16 13.49 -18.99
C ASP A 440 -19.50 13.34 -18.23
N PRO A 441 -20.11 12.15 -18.10
CA PRO A 441 -21.30 12.01 -17.25
C PRO A 441 -21.07 12.45 -15.79
N LEU A 442 -19.90 12.15 -15.22
CA LEU A 442 -19.53 12.58 -13.86
C LEU A 442 -19.17 14.06 -13.80
N HIS A 443 -18.51 14.60 -14.83
CA HIS A 443 -18.25 16.05 -14.96
C HIS A 443 -19.56 16.84 -14.95
N ARG A 444 -20.55 16.42 -15.76
CA ARG A 444 -21.88 17.06 -15.83
C ARG A 444 -22.61 16.98 -14.50
N LEU A 445 -22.63 15.80 -13.88
CA LEU A 445 -23.28 15.60 -12.59
C LEU A 445 -22.64 16.45 -11.48
N PHE A 446 -21.31 16.53 -11.45
CA PHE A 446 -20.56 17.38 -10.51
C PHE A 446 -20.87 18.88 -10.72
N ARG A 447 -20.86 19.33 -11.98
CA ARG A 447 -21.23 20.72 -12.33
C ARG A 447 -22.66 21.07 -11.93
N ALA A 448 -23.59 20.12 -11.98
CA ALA A 448 -24.98 20.30 -11.56
C ALA A 448 -25.19 20.20 -10.04
N GLY A 449 -24.40 19.40 -9.32
CA GLY A 449 -24.54 19.20 -7.86
C GLY A 449 -24.45 20.49 -7.04
N ILE A 450 -24.83 20.49 -5.77
CA ILE A 450 -24.88 21.71 -4.96
C ILE A 450 -23.74 21.71 -3.95
N ALA A 451 -23.00 22.81 -3.84
CA ALA A 451 -21.91 22.90 -2.87
C ALA A 451 -22.45 22.90 -1.43
N PRO A 452 -21.91 22.05 -0.53
CA PRO A 452 -22.17 22.14 0.90
C PRO A 452 -21.76 23.51 1.47
N THR A 453 -22.35 23.86 2.61
CA THR A 453 -22.09 25.13 3.32
C THR A 453 -21.54 24.89 4.72
N VAL A 454 -21.09 25.94 5.39
CA VAL A 454 -20.82 25.92 6.82
C VAL A 454 -21.80 26.85 7.52
N LYS A 455 -22.47 26.36 8.57
CA LYS A 455 -23.38 27.17 9.39
C LYS A 455 -23.01 27.02 10.86
N ASN A 456 -22.66 28.13 11.51
CA ASN A 456 -22.23 28.16 12.92
C ASN A 456 -21.03 27.23 13.20
N GLY A 457 -20.13 27.09 12.24
CA GLY A 457 -18.93 26.25 12.30
C GLY A 457 -19.21 24.76 12.08
N LEU A 458 -20.37 24.41 11.52
CA LEU A 458 -20.77 23.04 11.25
C LEU A 458 -20.94 22.79 9.75
N PHE A 459 -20.36 21.70 9.25
CA PHE A 459 -20.50 21.25 7.85
C PHE A 459 -21.97 20.94 7.54
N GLN A 460 -22.57 21.55 6.54
CA GLN A 460 -24.00 21.46 6.28
C GLN A 460 -24.26 21.16 4.80
N GLY A 461 -24.75 19.94 4.53
CA GLY A 461 -25.37 19.57 3.27
C GLY A 461 -26.68 20.30 3.01
N VAL A 462 -27.12 20.25 1.77
CA VAL A 462 -28.36 20.82 1.24
C VAL A 462 -29.54 19.83 1.28
N GLY A 463 -29.29 18.56 1.57
CA GLY A 463 -30.32 17.55 1.84
C GLY A 463 -31.26 17.93 2.99
N ASN A 464 -32.33 17.15 3.19
CA ASN A 464 -33.42 17.51 4.11
C ASN A 464 -32.94 17.71 5.55
N GLN A 465 -32.06 16.81 6.01
CA GLN A 465 -31.39 16.93 7.30
C GLN A 465 -30.08 17.72 7.17
N GLY A 466 -29.38 17.53 6.05
CA GLY A 466 -28.13 18.20 5.68
C GLY A 466 -26.95 17.89 6.62
N TYR A 467 -27.05 16.83 7.40
CA TYR A 467 -25.94 16.18 8.10
C TYR A 467 -26.30 14.70 8.32
N ASN A 468 -25.32 13.80 8.40
CA ASN A 468 -25.58 12.40 8.75
C ASN A 468 -25.86 12.29 10.25
N ILE A 469 -24.90 12.75 11.07
CA ILE A 469 -25.01 12.75 12.53
C ILE A 469 -24.45 14.03 13.15
N ARG A 470 -24.85 14.32 14.40
CA ARG A 470 -24.24 15.36 15.23
C ARG A 470 -23.92 14.81 16.60
N ALA A 471 -22.66 14.51 16.81
CA ALA A 471 -22.13 14.14 18.12
C ALA A 471 -21.27 15.27 18.71
N THR A 472 -21.23 15.34 20.04
CA THR A 472 -20.29 16.21 20.77
C THR A 472 -19.44 15.32 21.64
N GLY A 473 -18.12 15.51 21.56
CA GLY A 473 -17.17 14.78 22.38
C GLY A 473 -17.33 15.13 23.85
N GLN A 474 -16.91 14.23 24.73
CA GLN A 474 -16.84 14.48 26.17
C GLN A 474 -15.41 14.64 26.68
N ALA A 475 -14.42 14.16 25.91
CA ALA A 475 -13.02 14.29 26.25
C ALA A 475 -12.53 15.69 25.88
N SER A 476 -11.89 16.35 26.85
CA SER A 476 -11.10 17.53 26.56
C SER A 476 -9.72 17.10 26.08
N HIS A 477 -9.21 17.74 25.03
CA HIS A 477 -7.86 17.55 24.54
C HIS A 477 -7.12 18.88 24.57
N ASP A 478 -5.84 18.85 24.92
CA ASP A 478 -5.01 20.03 24.85
C ASP A 478 -4.67 20.32 23.39
N TRP A 479 -5.05 21.50 22.92
CA TRP A 479 -4.51 22.08 21.71
C TRP A 479 -3.67 23.27 22.11
N TYR A 480 -2.37 23.04 22.26
CA TYR A 480 -1.40 24.11 22.40
C TYR A 480 -1.58 24.94 23.68
N GLY A 481 -1.81 24.26 24.81
CA GLY A 481 -2.03 24.88 26.13
C GLY A 481 -3.45 25.34 26.41
N GLU A 482 -4.39 25.09 25.49
CA GLU A 482 -5.83 25.33 25.70
C GLU A 482 -6.61 24.02 25.58
N ALA A 483 -7.49 23.81 26.54
CA ALA A 483 -8.30 22.61 26.62
C ALA A 483 -9.54 22.76 25.71
N GLU A 484 -9.61 21.98 24.63
CA GLU A 484 -10.70 22.01 23.67
C GLU A 484 -11.53 20.72 23.71
N VAL A 485 -12.84 20.84 23.42
CA VAL A 485 -13.74 19.70 23.25
C VAL A 485 -14.23 19.71 21.83
N SER A 486 -14.14 18.56 21.14
CA SER A 486 -14.66 18.44 19.79
C SER A 486 -16.19 18.56 19.76
N ARG A 487 -16.70 19.44 18.90
CA ARG A 487 -18.13 19.74 18.80
C ARG A 487 -18.66 19.49 17.41
N GLY A 488 -19.87 18.93 17.35
CA GLY A 488 -20.64 18.81 16.11
C GLY A 488 -20.06 17.82 15.10
N PHE A 489 -19.43 16.73 15.58
CA PHE A 489 -18.95 15.62 14.76
C PHE A 489 -20.07 15.13 13.85
N ASP A 490 -19.82 15.26 12.56
CA ASP A 490 -20.56 14.65 11.48
C ASP A 490 -19.60 13.73 10.72
N TYR A 491 -20.10 12.60 10.20
CA TYR A 491 -19.25 11.67 9.47
C TYR A 491 -19.98 11.06 8.29
N TYR A 492 -19.19 10.68 7.29
CA TYR A 492 -19.67 10.01 6.09
C TYR A 492 -18.73 8.87 5.72
N HIS A 493 -19.30 7.80 5.19
CA HIS A 493 -18.56 6.68 4.62
C HIS A 493 -18.01 7.06 3.26
N GLY A 494 -16.81 6.60 2.94
CA GLY A 494 -16.18 6.86 1.66
C GLY A 494 -16.30 5.69 0.71
N ALA A 495 -16.39 5.98 -0.58
CA ALA A 495 -16.26 4.98 -1.64
C ALA A 495 -15.50 5.55 -2.84
N THR A 496 -14.67 4.74 -3.47
CA THR A 496 -14.02 5.12 -4.72
C THR A 496 -14.99 4.89 -5.86
N LEU A 497 -15.12 5.85 -6.79
CA LEU A 497 -16.00 5.71 -7.94
C LEU A 497 -15.22 5.32 -9.20
N ASN A 498 -14.30 6.18 -9.64
CA ASN A 498 -13.37 5.92 -10.75
C ASN A 498 -12.09 6.73 -10.50
N LEU A 499 -10.93 6.17 -10.85
CA LEU A 499 -9.65 6.87 -10.77
C LEU A 499 -9.16 7.20 -12.18
N HIS A 500 -8.36 8.26 -12.28
CA HIS A 500 -7.74 8.74 -13.52
C HIS A 500 -6.28 9.10 -13.22
N CYS A 501 -5.33 8.78 -14.11
CA CYS A 501 -3.96 9.22 -13.94
C CYS A 501 -3.72 10.59 -14.60
N GLY A 502 -4.02 11.66 -13.86
CA GLY A 502 -3.90 13.05 -14.36
C GLY A 502 -2.50 13.48 -14.82
N LEU A 503 -1.46 12.65 -14.66
CA LEU A 503 -0.12 12.91 -15.21
C LEU A 503 -0.09 12.72 -16.74
N ALA A 504 -0.86 11.77 -17.29
CA ALA A 504 -0.84 11.45 -18.72
C ALA A 504 -1.25 12.65 -19.61
N ASP A 505 -2.12 13.53 -19.10
CA ASP A 505 -2.62 14.70 -19.83
C ASP A 505 -1.57 15.81 -20.07
N LYS A 506 -0.57 15.93 -19.19
CA LYS A 506 0.54 16.89 -19.33
C LYS A 506 1.78 16.32 -20.01
N PHE A 507 2.04 15.02 -19.87
CA PHE A 507 3.24 14.38 -20.42
C PHE A 507 3.08 13.93 -21.88
N LYS A 508 2.14 14.50 -22.66
CA LYS A 508 2.24 14.46 -24.13
C LYS A 508 3.39 15.38 -24.55
N PRO A 509 4.55 14.87 -24.98
CA PRO A 509 5.71 15.71 -25.25
C PRO A 509 5.42 16.66 -26.41
N ASP A 510 5.62 17.97 -26.20
CA ASP A 510 5.90 18.88 -27.32
C ASP A 510 7.30 18.54 -27.83
N LEU A 511 7.36 17.85 -28.98
CA LEU A 511 8.55 17.29 -29.62
C LEU A 511 9.63 18.32 -30.00
N LYS A 512 9.47 19.59 -29.60
CA LYS A 512 10.39 20.70 -29.93
C LYS A 512 11.06 21.36 -28.72
N ALA A 513 10.65 21.06 -27.48
CA ALA A 513 11.29 21.64 -26.29
C ALA A 513 12.51 20.81 -25.85
N LYS A 514 13.70 21.43 -25.81
CA LYS A 514 14.88 20.84 -25.17
C LYS A 514 14.72 20.96 -23.64
N HIS A 515 14.81 19.84 -22.92
CA HIS A 515 14.73 19.81 -21.46
C HIS A 515 16.10 19.50 -20.81
N ASP A 516 16.31 20.10 -19.64
CA ASP A 516 17.50 20.05 -18.77
C ASP A 516 17.52 18.78 -17.88
N GLU A 517 18.72 18.27 -17.57
CA GLU A 517 18.99 16.96 -16.94
C GLU A 517 18.67 16.86 -15.41
N ALA A 518 17.89 17.76 -14.83
CA ALA A 518 17.70 17.86 -13.37
C ALA A 518 16.35 17.33 -12.83
N LEU A 519 15.71 16.36 -13.48
CA LEU A 519 14.40 15.82 -13.03
C LEU A 519 14.54 14.66 -12.04
N LEU A 520 14.04 14.86 -10.81
CA LEU A 520 13.73 13.80 -9.84
C LEU A 520 12.53 12.95 -10.32
N LEU A 521 12.49 11.67 -9.93
CA LEU A 521 11.33 10.76 -10.09
C LEU A 521 10.07 11.48 -9.55
N PRO A 522 9.04 11.79 -10.36
CA PRO A 522 8.47 11.02 -11.48
C PRO A 522 8.74 11.59 -12.90
N GLY A 523 9.45 12.71 -13.03
CA GLY A 523 9.61 13.41 -14.33
C GLY A 523 10.40 12.62 -15.38
N LEU A 524 11.32 11.76 -14.95
CA LEU A 524 12.10 10.88 -15.83
C LEU A 524 11.26 9.73 -16.44
N LEU A 525 10.17 9.32 -15.76
CA LEU A 525 9.26 8.26 -16.22
C LEU A 525 8.35 8.76 -17.35
N GLY A 526 7.75 9.95 -17.21
CA GLY A 526 6.89 10.53 -18.25
C GLY A 526 7.62 10.78 -19.56
N VAL A 527 8.87 11.25 -19.51
CA VAL A 527 9.68 11.55 -20.71
C VAL A 527 10.11 10.28 -21.47
N ARG A 528 10.30 9.14 -20.78
CA ARG A 528 10.70 7.87 -21.43
C ARG A 528 9.51 7.03 -21.91
N LEU A 529 8.33 7.19 -21.30
CA LEU A 529 7.10 6.48 -21.67
C LEU A 529 6.36 7.15 -22.83
N GLY A 530 6.54 8.45 -23.06
CA GLY A 530 5.92 9.20 -24.17
C GLY A 530 6.58 9.03 -25.55
N GLY A 531 7.41 8.02 -25.76
CA GLY A 531 8.19 7.82 -26.99
C GLY A 531 7.44 7.08 -28.09
N ASN A 532 6.99 7.84 -29.10
CA ASN A 532 6.54 7.45 -30.45
C ASN A 532 5.45 6.38 -30.57
N ASN A 533 4.22 6.88 -30.80
CA ASN A 533 3.10 6.21 -31.47
C ASN A 533 2.86 4.74 -31.09
N LEU A 534 2.06 4.50 -30.05
CA LEU A 534 0.96 3.52 -30.05
C LEU A 534 0.20 3.55 -28.70
N SER A 535 -1.12 3.56 -28.81
CA SER A 535 -2.14 3.42 -27.78
C SER A 535 -2.07 2.05 -27.09
N ALA A 536 -1.59 2.04 -25.84
CA ALA A 536 -1.61 0.90 -24.94
C ALA A 536 -1.85 1.37 -23.49
N PRO A 537 -2.44 0.54 -22.60
CA PRO A 537 -2.80 0.95 -21.24
C PRO A 537 -1.54 1.35 -20.46
N ASP A 538 -1.53 2.56 -19.90
CA ASP A 538 -0.37 3.09 -19.20
C ASP A 538 -0.15 2.29 -17.92
N LEU A 539 1.06 1.74 -17.74
CA LEU A 539 1.44 1.01 -16.52
C LEU A 539 1.27 1.91 -15.28
N LEU A 540 1.40 3.22 -15.45
CA LEU A 540 1.10 4.23 -14.44
C LEU A 540 -0.39 4.22 -14.05
N ASP A 541 -1.32 3.98 -14.99
CA ASP A 541 -2.76 3.90 -14.71
C ASP A 541 -3.10 2.66 -13.88
N ILE A 542 -2.44 1.53 -14.17
CA ILE A 542 -2.63 0.27 -13.42
C ILE A 542 -2.07 0.40 -12.00
N ILE A 543 -0.87 0.98 -11.87
CA ILE A 543 -0.24 1.26 -10.57
C ILE A 543 -1.07 2.28 -9.80
N TRP A 544 -1.55 3.34 -10.44
CA TRP A 544 -2.40 4.36 -9.82
C TRP A 544 -3.77 3.82 -9.40
N HIS A 545 -4.43 3.02 -10.25
CA HIS A 545 -5.66 2.32 -9.89
C HIS A 545 -5.47 1.36 -8.72
N SER A 546 -4.32 0.68 -8.65
CA SER A 546 -3.96 -0.20 -7.54
C SER A 546 -3.68 0.62 -6.27
N ILE A 547 -2.89 1.69 -6.36
CA ILE A 547 -2.58 2.57 -5.23
C ILE A 547 -3.85 3.25 -4.70
N GLY A 548 -4.73 3.76 -5.56
CA GLY A 548 -5.98 4.40 -5.14
C GLY A 548 -6.98 3.45 -4.49
N LYS A 549 -6.97 2.15 -4.84
CA LYS A 549 -7.79 1.12 -4.18
C LYS A 549 -7.19 0.56 -2.89
N TYR A 550 -5.87 0.67 -2.69
CA TYR A 550 -5.17 -0.04 -1.61
C TYR A 550 -4.37 0.85 -0.63
N VAL A 551 -3.92 2.03 -1.05
CA VAL A 551 -3.06 2.94 -0.26
C VAL A 551 -3.85 4.11 0.33
N PHE A 552 -4.96 4.51 -0.30
CA PHE A 552 -5.89 5.50 0.25
C PHE A 552 -7.14 4.80 0.77
N PRO A 553 -7.17 4.36 2.04
CA PRO A 553 -8.43 3.92 2.62
C PRO A 553 -9.34 5.14 2.76
N TRP A 554 -10.13 5.43 1.74
CA TRP A 554 -11.29 6.31 1.82
C TRP A 554 -12.39 5.63 2.63
N ALA A 555 -12.09 5.17 3.85
CA ALA A 555 -13.09 4.53 4.68
C ALA A 555 -14.19 5.55 5.03
N GLY A 556 -13.81 6.82 5.23
CA GLY A 556 -14.76 7.90 5.37
C GLY A 556 -14.09 9.24 5.65
N LYS A 557 -14.91 10.25 5.94
CA LYS A 557 -14.47 11.55 6.42
C LYS A 557 -15.34 11.98 7.59
N SER A 558 -14.71 12.60 8.59
CA SER A 558 -15.42 13.28 9.68
C SER A 558 -15.16 14.77 9.64
N PHE A 559 -16.16 15.56 10.01
CA PHE A 559 -16.11 17.01 10.12
C PHE A 559 -16.43 17.42 11.56
N GLU A 560 -15.60 18.28 12.13
CA GLU A 560 -15.80 18.89 13.44
C GLU A 560 -15.69 20.41 13.36
N LYS A 561 -16.32 21.11 14.32
CA LYS A 561 -16.16 22.56 14.45
C LYS A 561 -14.72 22.89 14.80
N ILE A 562 -14.14 23.85 14.07
CA ILE A 562 -12.79 24.37 14.34
C ILE A 562 -12.87 25.62 15.22
N SER A 563 -11.97 25.75 16.20
CA SER A 563 -11.84 26.98 16.98
C SER A 563 -11.15 28.07 16.14
N PRO A 564 -11.48 29.36 16.33
CA PRO A 564 -10.81 30.43 15.59
C PRO A 564 -9.30 30.51 15.87
N ARG A 565 -8.89 30.17 17.10
CA ARG A 565 -7.48 30.04 17.50
C ARG A 565 -6.75 28.96 16.72
N LYS A 566 -7.34 27.76 16.60
CA LYS A 566 -6.78 26.66 15.82
C LYS A 566 -6.75 26.99 14.33
N LEU A 567 -7.81 27.61 13.82
CA LEU A 567 -7.91 28.02 12.41
C LEU A 567 -6.82 29.03 12.04
N SER A 568 -6.62 30.08 12.86
CA SER A 568 -5.62 31.11 12.58
C SER A 568 -4.20 30.54 12.51
N MET A 569 -3.88 29.52 13.33
CA MET A 569 -2.57 28.85 13.28
C MET A 569 -2.45 27.94 12.04
N LEU A 570 -3.48 27.16 11.72
CA LEU A 570 -3.41 26.20 10.61
C LEU A 570 -3.37 26.88 9.24
N LEU A 571 -3.90 28.10 9.12
CA LEU A 571 -3.85 28.94 7.93
C LEU A 571 -2.67 29.94 7.92
N ASP A 572 -1.79 29.90 8.92
CA ASP A 572 -0.63 30.78 8.97
C ASP A 572 0.48 30.27 8.04
N GLU A 573 0.91 31.15 7.15
CA GLU A 573 1.88 30.92 6.08
C GLU A 573 3.06 31.91 6.19
N SER A 574 3.23 32.52 7.36
CA SER A 574 4.29 33.51 7.60
C SER A 574 5.70 32.88 7.58
N ALA A 575 6.73 33.68 7.26
CA ALA A 575 8.11 33.17 7.18
C ALA A 575 8.71 32.77 8.56
N ASP A 576 8.15 33.29 9.66
CA ASP A 576 8.62 33.13 11.03
C ASP A 576 7.78 32.13 11.85
N LEU A 577 7.09 31.18 11.19
CA LEU A 577 6.27 30.15 11.85
C LEU A 577 7.04 29.34 12.90
N ALA A 578 8.34 29.11 12.70
CA ALA A 578 9.19 28.41 13.67
C ALA A 578 9.40 29.20 14.97
N GLU A 579 9.40 30.54 14.91
CA GLU A 579 9.47 31.41 16.08
C GLU A 579 8.11 31.52 16.76
N ARG A 580 7.02 31.65 15.98
CA ARG A 580 5.66 31.82 16.51
C ARG A 580 5.08 30.54 17.11
N TYR A 581 5.33 29.39 16.47
CA TYR A 581 4.75 28.10 16.85
C TYR A 581 5.82 27.01 16.98
N PRO A 582 6.81 27.19 17.87
CA PRO A 582 7.99 26.32 17.94
C PRO A 582 7.66 24.85 18.23
N ALA A 583 6.67 24.59 19.08
CA ALA A 583 6.27 23.21 19.44
C ALA A 583 5.66 22.44 18.27
N ARG A 584 4.83 23.09 17.44
CA ARG A 584 4.12 22.53 16.29
C ARG A 584 5.08 22.31 15.14
N VAL A 585 5.98 23.26 14.91
CA VAL A 585 7.05 23.11 13.91
C VAL A 585 8.00 21.98 14.30
N ALA A 586 8.31 21.82 15.60
CA ALA A 586 9.07 20.67 16.08
C ALA A 586 8.29 19.35 15.88
N GLU A 587 7.00 19.32 16.20
CA GLU A 587 6.11 18.17 15.97
C GLU A 587 6.09 17.76 14.48
N LEU A 588 5.90 18.70 13.56
CA LEU A 588 5.97 18.47 12.11
C LEU A 588 7.30 17.85 11.68
N GLY A 589 8.41 18.28 12.27
CA GLY A 589 9.75 17.74 11.98
C GLY A 589 10.01 16.33 12.53
N LEU A 590 9.23 15.87 13.52
CA LEU A 590 9.37 14.55 14.14
C LEU A 590 8.58 13.46 13.39
N HIS A 591 7.57 13.84 12.61
CA HIS A 591 6.67 12.91 11.94
C HIS A 591 7.04 12.76 10.45
N LEU A 592 7.32 11.54 10.02
CA LEU A 592 7.76 11.23 8.65
C LEU A 592 6.76 11.70 7.59
N ALA A 593 5.46 11.60 7.87
CA ALA A 593 4.44 12.04 6.96
C ALA A 593 4.48 13.56 6.76
N SER A 594 4.79 14.33 7.80
CA SER A 594 4.81 15.79 7.73
C SER A 594 6.11 16.37 7.14
N ALA A 595 7.08 15.52 6.77
CA ALA A 595 8.35 15.95 6.21
C ALA A 595 8.22 16.86 4.96
N PRO A 596 7.31 16.62 3.99
CA PRO A 596 7.14 17.52 2.86
C PRO A 596 6.69 18.93 3.27
N HIS A 597 5.73 19.05 4.20
CA HIS A 597 5.28 20.33 4.75
C HIS A 597 6.38 21.01 5.55
N TYR A 598 7.16 20.26 6.34
CA TYR A 598 8.29 20.80 7.09
C TYR A 598 9.43 21.29 6.19
N ILE A 599 9.71 20.60 5.08
CA ILE A 599 10.68 21.03 4.07
C ILE A 599 10.18 22.28 3.35
N ALA A 600 8.88 22.34 2.99
CA ALA A 600 8.26 23.51 2.39
C ALA A 600 8.38 24.74 3.32
N LEU A 601 8.04 24.59 4.60
CA LEU A 601 8.22 25.61 5.64
C LEU A 601 9.66 26.17 5.68
N LYS A 602 10.67 25.30 5.60
CA LYS A 602 12.07 25.73 5.60
C LYS A 602 12.47 26.51 4.35
N LYS A 603 11.92 26.14 3.19
CA LYS A 603 12.19 26.84 1.92
C LYS A 603 11.49 28.20 1.88
N ASP A 604 10.26 28.29 2.37
CA ASP A 604 9.48 29.54 2.37
C ASP A 604 10.05 30.59 3.33
N ALA A 605 10.78 30.15 4.37
CA ALA A 605 11.53 31.04 5.26
C ALA A 605 12.62 31.87 4.54
N GLU A 606 13.00 31.51 3.31
CA GLU A 606 14.03 32.20 2.52
C GLU A 606 13.46 33.36 1.64
N GLY A 607 12.13 33.55 1.54
CA GLY A 607 11.54 34.82 1.03
C GLY A 607 10.12 34.84 0.40
N GLN A 608 9.42 35.96 0.66
CA GLN A 608 8.55 36.81 -0.21
C GLN A 608 7.09 36.46 -0.62
N LEU A 609 6.44 35.39 -0.17
CA LEU A 609 5.03 35.16 -0.53
C LEU A 609 4.07 35.44 0.63
N THR A 610 3.18 36.43 0.47
CA THR A 610 2.13 36.73 1.44
C THR A 610 0.88 35.92 1.13
N GLY A 611 0.52 35.00 2.03
CA GLY A 611 -0.74 34.26 1.96
C GLY A 611 -1.96 35.19 1.99
N ARG A 612 -3.12 34.67 1.57
CA ARG A 612 -4.41 35.40 1.52
C ARG A 612 -4.80 36.05 2.84
N TYR A 613 -4.39 35.45 3.96
CA TYR A 613 -4.74 35.88 5.31
C TYR A 613 -3.64 36.65 6.03
N ALA A 614 -2.52 36.97 5.36
CA ALA A 614 -1.35 37.60 5.99
C ALA A 614 -1.67 38.90 6.75
N ALA A 615 -2.64 39.68 6.28
CA ALA A 615 -3.07 40.92 6.94
C ALA A 615 -3.68 40.72 8.34
N HIS A 616 -4.19 39.53 8.64
CA HIS A 616 -4.80 39.16 9.93
C HIS A 616 -3.90 38.24 10.78
N LEU A 617 -2.65 38.08 10.37
CA LEU A 617 -1.66 37.17 10.97
C LEU A 617 -0.32 37.88 11.17
N SER A 618 -0.32 39.15 11.57
CA SER A 618 0.93 39.82 11.99
C SER A 618 1.44 39.32 13.35
N HIS A 619 0.56 38.68 14.12
CA HIS A 619 0.78 38.20 15.48
C HIS A 619 0.02 36.89 15.69
N SER A 620 0.49 36.04 16.60
CA SER A 620 -0.23 34.80 16.95
C SER A 620 -1.42 35.11 17.85
N TRP A 621 -2.42 34.21 17.87
CA TRP A 621 -3.64 34.38 18.66
C TRP A 621 -3.35 34.72 20.13
N ASP A 622 -2.37 34.04 20.72
CA ASP A 622 -2.01 34.17 22.13
C ASP A 622 -1.03 35.34 22.39
N GLN A 623 -0.37 35.88 21.36
CA GLN A 623 0.67 36.87 21.49
C GLN A 623 0.49 38.04 20.52
N GLY A 624 -0.26 39.06 20.94
CA GLY A 624 -0.33 40.34 20.24
C GLY A 624 -1.38 40.45 19.13
N MET A 625 -2.16 39.41 18.84
CA MET A 625 -3.27 39.50 17.89
C MET A 625 -4.38 40.43 18.42
N SER A 626 -4.82 41.36 17.57
CA SER A 626 -5.83 42.35 17.92
C SER A 626 -7.23 41.74 18.09
N ASP A 627 -8.12 42.41 18.84
CA ASP A 627 -9.51 41.95 18.98
C ASP A 627 -10.26 41.95 17.64
N ALA A 628 -9.91 42.85 16.72
CA ALA A 628 -10.48 42.90 15.38
C ALA A 628 -10.10 41.66 14.56
N ASP A 629 -8.84 41.24 14.62
CA ASP A 629 -8.37 40.02 13.94
C ASP A 629 -8.94 38.76 14.59
N LYS A 630 -9.08 38.72 15.92
CA LYS A 630 -9.77 37.62 16.62
C LYS A 630 -11.23 37.51 16.20
N ALA A 631 -11.93 38.64 16.05
CA ALA A 631 -13.30 38.67 15.54
C ALA A 631 -13.39 38.20 14.08
N PHE A 632 -12.41 38.56 13.24
CA PHE A 632 -12.29 38.06 11.87
C PHE A 632 -12.15 36.52 11.85
N TRP A 633 -11.25 35.96 12.65
CA TRP A 633 -11.05 34.52 12.73
C TRP A 633 -12.26 33.78 13.32
N GLN A 634 -12.98 34.38 14.26
CA GLN A 634 -14.26 33.87 14.76
C GLN A 634 -15.29 33.78 13.62
N GLN A 635 -15.38 34.83 12.81
CA GLN A 635 -16.29 34.84 11.66
C GLN A 635 -15.91 33.78 10.62
N GLU A 636 -14.63 33.65 10.26
CA GLU A 636 -14.16 32.64 9.31
C GLU A 636 -14.47 31.22 9.83
N ALA A 637 -14.20 30.94 11.10
CA ALA A 637 -14.49 29.66 11.74
C ALA A 637 -15.99 29.33 11.79
N ASP A 638 -16.85 30.32 12.02
CA ASP A 638 -18.30 30.09 12.11
C ASP A 638 -19.00 29.99 10.75
N GLN A 639 -18.45 30.63 9.70
CA GLN A 639 -19.15 30.79 8.43
C GLN A 639 -18.56 29.98 7.27
N ARG A 640 -17.29 29.59 7.35
CA ARG A 640 -16.57 29.05 6.19
C ARG A 640 -15.81 27.77 6.45
N TRP A 641 -15.22 27.62 7.63
CA TRP A 641 -14.25 26.56 7.88
C TRP A 641 -14.75 25.49 8.85
N VAL A 642 -14.30 24.25 8.61
CA VAL A 642 -14.42 23.11 9.53
C VAL A 642 -13.11 22.34 9.54
N MET A 643 -12.85 21.64 10.64
CA MET A 643 -11.73 20.71 10.71
C MET A 643 -12.21 19.34 10.23
N GLY A 644 -11.43 18.71 9.37
CA GLY A 644 -11.73 17.41 8.80
C GLY A 644 -10.66 16.37 9.13
N TYR A 645 -11.06 15.11 9.20
CA TYR A 645 -10.14 13.97 9.29
C TYR A 645 -10.62 12.84 8.38
N ASN A 646 -9.68 12.12 7.79
CA ASN A 646 -9.99 10.87 7.13
C ASN A 646 -10.25 9.78 8.19
N LEU A 647 -11.32 9.02 8.00
CA LEU A 647 -11.68 7.89 8.85
C LEU A 647 -11.12 6.62 8.25
N GLN A 648 -10.61 5.76 9.13
CA GLN A 648 -9.92 4.54 8.75
C GLN A 648 -10.54 3.34 9.49
N ASP A 649 -10.69 2.24 8.76
CA ASP A 649 -11.27 1.01 9.29
C ASP A 649 -10.24 0.04 9.86
N LYS A 650 -10.73 -1.09 10.38
CA LYS A 650 -9.92 -2.10 11.09
C LYS A 650 -8.71 -2.65 10.34
N ARG A 651 -8.65 -2.51 9.01
CA ARG A 651 -7.49 -2.86 8.20
C ARG A 651 -6.25 -2.06 8.61
N ILE A 652 -6.42 -0.82 9.10
CA ILE A 652 -5.29 0.02 9.49
C ILE A 652 -4.63 -0.40 10.81
N LEU A 653 -5.33 -1.16 11.67
CA LEU A 653 -4.78 -1.58 12.97
C LEU A 653 -3.48 -2.36 12.85
N ALA A 654 -3.31 -3.08 11.74
CA ALA A 654 -2.13 -3.87 11.52
C ALA A 654 -0.89 -2.98 11.27
N ALA A 655 -1.09 -1.71 10.89
CA ALA A 655 -0.08 -0.67 10.75
C ALA A 655 -0.20 0.43 11.82
N ASP A 656 -0.94 0.20 12.92
CA ASP A 656 -1.30 1.24 13.92
C ASP A 656 -0.09 2.01 14.46
N THR A 657 0.97 1.29 14.82
CA THR A 657 2.22 1.88 15.32
C THR A 657 2.93 2.71 14.26
N LEU A 658 3.00 2.20 13.02
CA LEU A 658 3.59 2.93 11.91
C LEU A 658 2.81 4.23 11.66
N MET A 659 1.48 4.16 11.65
CA MET A 659 0.63 5.32 11.42
C MET A 659 0.77 6.35 12.55
N LYS A 660 0.90 5.93 13.82
CA LYS A 660 1.22 6.83 14.95
C LYS A 660 2.56 7.52 14.81
N LEU A 661 3.58 6.82 14.29
CA LEU A 661 4.90 7.41 14.05
C LEU A 661 4.89 8.32 12.82
N ALA A 662 4.18 7.91 11.78
CA ALA A 662 4.16 8.60 10.50
C ALA A 662 3.33 9.87 10.56
N ASP A 663 2.09 9.80 11.05
CA ASP A 663 1.09 10.88 10.99
C ASP A 663 0.79 11.44 12.38
N MET A 664 1.13 12.71 12.57
CA MET A 664 0.88 13.44 13.81
C MET A 664 -0.61 13.56 14.17
N ASN A 665 -1.50 13.43 13.18
CA ASN A 665 -2.94 13.54 13.38
C ASN A 665 -3.60 12.16 13.62
N TYR A 666 -2.81 11.08 13.60
CA TYR A 666 -3.33 9.72 13.72
C TYR A 666 -3.69 9.39 15.18
N ARG A 667 -4.97 9.10 15.43
CA ARG A 667 -5.51 8.84 16.76
C ARG A 667 -6.73 7.93 16.75
N THR A 668 -7.07 7.40 17.92
CA THR A 668 -8.40 6.81 18.14
C THR A 668 -9.46 7.90 17.98
N PRO A 669 -10.60 7.64 17.33
CA PRO A 669 -11.68 8.61 17.24
C PRO A 669 -12.17 9.01 18.64
N ASP A 670 -12.73 10.22 18.75
CA ASP A 670 -13.44 10.61 19.98
C ASP A 670 -14.52 9.55 20.30
N ALA A 671 -14.70 9.23 21.58
CA ALA A 671 -15.63 8.19 22.01
C ALA A 671 -17.06 8.42 21.49
N ALA A 672 -17.50 9.67 21.38
CA ALA A 672 -18.81 10.00 20.84
C ALA A 672 -18.93 9.67 19.35
N LEU A 673 -17.85 9.92 18.58
CA LEU A 673 -17.77 9.53 17.17
C LEU A 673 -17.68 8.01 17.01
N GLN A 674 -16.87 7.34 17.84
CA GLN A 674 -16.75 5.88 17.83
C GLN A 674 -18.10 5.23 18.11
N GLN A 675 -18.80 5.65 19.16
CA GLN A 675 -20.13 5.15 19.51
C GLN A 675 -21.16 5.39 18.40
N ALA A 676 -21.14 6.58 17.80
CA ALA A 676 -22.02 6.91 16.68
C ALA A 676 -21.77 6.02 15.45
N SER A 677 -20.49 5.76 15.15
CA SER A 677 -20.10 4.88 14.03
C SER A 677 -20.43 3.41 14.29
N GLU A 678 -20.25 2.93 15.52
CA GLU A 678 -20.59 1.55 15.89
C GLU A 678 -22.11 1.30 15.84
N ALA A 679 -22.90 2.29 16.27
CA ALA A 679 -24.36 2.20 16.27
C ALA A 679 -24.94 2.10 14.84
N SER A 680 -24.27 2.69 13.84
CA SER A 680 -24.70 2.60 12.44
C SER A 680 -24.25 1.31 11.74
N GLY A 681 -23.28 0.60 12.32
CA GLY A 681 -22.60 -0.54 11.70
C GLY A 681 -21.37 -0.15 10.87
N SER A 682 -20.86 1.08 11.04
CA SER A 682 -19.65 1.56 10.37
C SER A 682 -18.39 0.80 10.83
N PRO A 683 -17.41 0.54 9.93
CA PRO A 683 -16.19 -0.17 10.28
C PRO A 683 -15.09 0.73 10.86
N PHE A 684 -15.36 2.00 11.16
CA PHE A 684 -14.34 2.97 11.59
C PHE A 684 -13.79 2.68 12.98
N ILE A 685 -12.50 2.89 13.12
CA ILE A 685 -11.77 2.61 14.37
C ILE A 685 -10.60 3.58 14.60
N ARG A 686 -10.23 4.39 13.60
CA ARG A 686 -9.10 5.33 13.61
C ARG A 686 -9.45 6.59 12.83
N GLN A 687 -8.87 7.70 13.25
CA GLN A 687 -8.81 8.94 12.49
C GLN A 687 -7.35 9.20 12.14
N GLY A 688 -7.10 9.67 10.92
CA GLY A 688 -5.78 10.10 10.47
C GLY A 688 -5.94 11.12 9.35
N TYR A 689 -4.84 11.74 8.95
CA TYR A 689 -4.76 12.80 7.94
C TYR A 689 -5.80 13.89 8.14
N ALA A 690 -5.39 14.95 8.82
CA ALA A 690 -6.20 16.16 8.94
C ALA A 690 -6.35 16.88 7.60
N PHE A 691 -7.44 17.62 7.45
CA PHE A 691 -7.64 18.61 6.40
C PHE A 691 -8.49 19.77 6.90
N LEU A 692 -8.41 20.90 6.21
CA LEU A 692 -9.32 22.01 6.42
C LEU A 692 -10.41 22.01 5.35
N GLY A 693 -11.67 21.87 5.78
CA GLY A 693 -12.83 21.98 4.91
C GLY A 693 -13.25 23.45 4.81
N VAL A 694 -13.45 23.95 3.59
CA VAL A 694 -13.89 25.33 3.35
C VAL A 694 -15.06 25.41 2.39
N ALA A 695 -16.11 26.09 2.80
CA ALA A 695 -17.28 26.37 1.97
C ALA A 695 -17.06 27.58 1.04
N ASP A 696 -17.98 27.71 0.09
CA ASP A 696 -18.09 28.89 -0.76
C ASP A 696 -16.78 29.19 -1.53
N GLN A 697 -16.20 28.16 -2.14
CA GLN A 697 -15.04 28.28 -3.02
C GLN A 697 -15.43 28.15 -4.49
N GLU A 698 -14.64 28.76 -5.37
CA GLU A 698 -14.71 28.48 -6.80
C GLU A 698 -13.91 27.22 -7.08
N SER A 699 -14.41 26.36 -7.97
CA SER A 699 -13.67 25.18 -8.39
C SER A 699 -12.32 25.60 -8.98
N ILE A 700 -11.24 24.91 -8.62
CA ILE A 700 -9.90 25.15 -9.18
C ILE A 700 -9.72 24.50 -10.55
N LEU A 701 -10.59 23.57 -10.94
CA LEU A 701 -10.50 22.89 -12.22
C LEU A 701 -11.26 23.66 -13.30
N PRO A 702 -10.59 24.09 -14.39
CA PRO A 702 -11.23 24.81 -15.49
C PRO A 702 -12.38 24.04 -16.15
N ILE A 703 -12.34 22.69 -16.15
CA ILE A 703 -13.39 21.83 -16.73
C ILE A 703 -14.76 22.03 -16.07
N ASN A 704 -14.79 22.57 -14.85
CA ASN A 704 -16.01 22.83 -14.11
C ASN A 704 -16.62 24.21 -14.42
N HIS A 705 -15.96 25.06 -15.19
CA HIS A 705 -16.41 26.42 -15.50
C HIS A 705 -17.07 26.53 -16.87
N ALA A 706 -17.82 27.63 -17.06
CA ALA A 706 -18.27 28.02 -18.38
C ALA A 706 -17.06 28.36 -19.27
N LEU A 707 -17.13 28.02 -20.57
CA LEU A 707 -16.20 28.57 -21.56
C LEU A 707 -16.39 30.10 -21.65
N PRO A 708 -15.33 30.88 -21.93
CA PRO A 708 -15.45 32.33 -22.10
C PRO A 708 -16.47 32.67 -23.20
N GLY A 709 -17.61 33.25 -22.81
CA GLY A 709 -18.62 33.74 -23.75
C GLY A 709 -18.28 35.12 -24.31
N LYS A 710 -19.16 35.67 -25.16
CA LYS A 710 -19.04 37.04 -25.74
C LYS A 710 -18.97 38.16 -24.68
N THR A 711 -19.41 37.91 -23.46
CA THR A 711 -19.41 38.86 -22.32
C THR A 711 -18.10 38.83 -21.51
N GLY A 712 -17.18 37.90 -21.79
CA GLY A 712 -15.84 37.84 -21.20
C GLY A 712 -15.73 37.31 -19.77
N ILE A 713 -16.82 37.16 -19.01
CA ILE A 713 -16.79 36.66 -17.62
C ILE A 713 -17.36 35.23 -17.57
N PRO A 714 -16.53 34.18 -17.36
CA PRO A 714 -17.02 32.81 -17.24
C PRO A 714 -17.77 32.61 -15.92
N LYS A 715 -18.95 31.98 -15.97
CA LYS A 715 -19.66 31.50 -14.77
C LYS A 715 -18.84 30.38 -14.15
N LYS A 716 -18.42 30.56 -12.89
CA LYS A 716 -17.59 29.60 -12.15
C LYS A 716 -18.45 28.69 -11.25
N LYS A 717 -18.00 27.45 -11.11
CA LYS A 717 -18.64 26.44 -10.24
C LYS A 717 -18.31 26.73 -8.79
N ARG A 718 -19.33 26.76 -7.91
CA ARG A 718 -19.12 26.75 -6.46
C ARG A 718 -18.95 25.32 -5.96
N VAL A 719 -18.02 25.12 -5.04
CA VAL A 719 -17.69 23.82 -4.43
C VAL A 719 -17.36 24.01 -2.94
N PHE A 720 -17.38 22.90 -2.21
CA PHE A 720 -16.73 22.79 -0.91
C PHE A 720 -15.35 22.17 -1.12
N GLN A 721 -14.29 22.73 -0.54
CA GLN A 721 -12.92 22.24 -0.75
C GLN A 721 -12.34 21.59 0.50
N PHE A 722 -11.56 20.52 0.32
CA PHE A 722 -10.68 19.97 1.36
C PHE A 722 -9.24 20.37 1.06
N HIS A 723 -8.63 21.13 1.96
CA HIS A 723 -7.24 21.57 1.86
C HIS A 723 -6.34 20.72 2.76
N TYR A 724 -5.45 19.96 2.13
CA TYR A 724 -4.41 19.15 2.80
C TYR A 724 -3.03 19.84 2.78
N ARG A 725 -2.91 20.96 2.07
CA ARG A 725 -1.62 21.54 1.66
C ARG A 725 -1.07 22.61 2.60
N PHE A 726 -1.90 23.16 3.50
CA PHE A 726 -1.42 24.17 4.44
C PHE A 726 -0.31 23.59 5.33
N PRO A 727 0.81 24.30 5.51
CA PRO A 727 2.02 23.75 6.10
C PRO A 727 1.82 23.22 7.52
N MET A 728 0.95 23.85 8.30
CA MET A 728 0.74 23.52 9.72
C MET A 728 -0.22 22.34 9.96
N ILE A 729 -0.88 21.83 8.91
CA ILE A 729 -1.74 20.63 8.95
C ILE A 729 -0.89 19.35 9.05
N GLY A 730 0.18 19.27 8.25
CA GLY A 730 1.00 18.07 8.06
C GLY A 730 0.33 17.02 7.15
N GLY A 731 1.01 15.90 6.91
CA GLY A 731 0.48 14.77 6.13
C GLY A 731 1.40 14.30 4.99
N PRO A 732 1.40 12.99 4.66
CA PRO A 732 2.41 12.37 3.81
C PRO A 732 2.26 12.81 2.37
N ALA A 733 3.34 12.70 1.60
CA ALA A 733 3.21 12.64 0.15
C ALA A 733 2.46 11.35 -0.25
N PRO A 734 1.51 11.40 -1.20
CA PRO A 734 1.14 12.58 -1.99
C PRO A 734 0.02 13.43 -1.36
N ILE A 735 -0.60 13.05 -0.24
CA ILE A 735 -1.72 13.77 0.40
C ILE A 735 -1.43 15.26 0.60
N GLY A 736 -0.20 15.64 0.98
CA GLY A 736 0.20 17.05 1.09
C GLY A 736 0.16 17.87 -0.21
N LEU A 737 -0.09 17.21 -1.35
CA LEU A 737 -0.29 17.82 -2.68
C LEU A 737 -1.77 17.79 -3.11
N CYS A 738 -2.63 17.18 -2.30
CA CYS A 738 -4.03 16.94 -2.58
C CYS A 738 -4.89 18.17 -2.25
N LEU A 739 -5.89 18.41 -3.07
CA LEU A 739 -7.01 19.30 -2.81
C LEU A 739 -8.25 18.58 -3.36
N ASP A 740 -9.26 18.35 -2.53
CA ASP A 740 -10.49 17.72 -3.01
C ASP A 740 -11.59 18.77 -3.17
N GLU A 741 -12.50 18.55 -4.11
CA GLU A 741 -13.71 19.36 -4.27
C GLU A 741 -14.94 18.50 -4.11
N LEU A 742 -15.97 19.00 -3.43
CA LEU A 742 -17.16 18.25 -3.07
C LEU A 742 -18.43 19.01 -3.44
N VAL A 743 -19.40 18.27 -3.98
CA VAL A 743 -20.80 18.70 -4.16
C VAL A 743 -21.74 17.61 -3.65
N GLU A 744 -22.94 18.00 -3.22
CA GLU A 744 -24.02 17.07 -2.91
C GLU A 744 -24.88 16.84 -4.15
N ILE A 745 -25.21 15.58 -4.42
CA ILE A 745 -25.96 15.16 -5.62
C ILE A 745 -27.27 14.44 -5.30
N ALA A 746 -27.42 13.94 -4.08
CA ALA A 746 -28.68 13.48 -3.50
C ALA A 746 -28.60 13.66 -1.97
N ASP A 747 -29.73 13.64 -1.27
CA ASP A 747 -29.79 13.85 0.19
C ASP A 747 -28.87 12.86 0.92
N GLY A 748 -27.76 13.35 1.49
CA GLY A 748 -26.76 12.53 2.18
C GLY A 748 -25.77 11.77 1.29
N LEU A 749 -25.75 12.07 -0.03
CA LEU A 749 -24.81 11.51 -1.01
C LEU A 749 -24.05 12.62 -1.73
N PHE A 750 -22.74 12.63 -1.54
CA PHE A 750 -21.83 13.62 -2.11
C PHE A 750 -20.92 13.00 -3.15
N LEU A 751 -20.66 13.77 -4.21
CA LEU A 751 -19.71 13.46 -5.26
C LEU A 751 -18.47 14.36 -5.09
N GLY A 752 -17.32 13.73 -4.91
CA GLY A 752 -16.03 14.37 -4.74
C GLY A 752 -15.15 14.23 -5.98
N GLN A 753 -14.34 15.24 -6.27
CA GLN A 753 -13.23 15.20 -7.20
C GLN A 753 -11.92 15.16 -6.42
N LEU A 754 -11.06 14.19 -6.77
CA LEU A 754 -9.72 14.02 -6.22
C LEU A 754 -8.73 14.79 -7.09
N ILE A 755 -8.04 15.80 -6.56
CA ILE A 755 -7.18 16.69 -7.36
C ILE A 755 -5.80 16.77 -6.72
N TYR A 756 -4.75 16.63 -7.53
CA TYR A 756 -3.37 16.80 -7.07
C TYR A 756 -2.66 17.90 -7.82
N SER A 757 -1.83 18.67 -7.09
CA SER A 757 -0.83 19.57 -7.65
C SER A 757 0.24 18.75 -8.36
N THR A 758 0.46 19.00 -9.64
CA THR A 758 1.56 18.35 -10.38
C THR A 758 2.85 19.17 -10.39
N ALA A 759 2.79 20.43 -9.94
CA ALA A 759 3.97 21.25 -9.64
C ALA A 759 4.65 20.84 -8.31
N LEU A 760 5.24 19.65 -8.26
CA LEU A 760 5.75 19.02 -7.02
C LEU A 760 6.84 19.83 -6.30
N ALA A 761 7.55 20.70 -7.02
CA ALA A 761 8.64 21.52 -6.49
C ALA A 761 8.16 22.85 -5.88
N LEU A 762 6.91 23.25 -6.13
CA LEU A 762 6.35 24.53 -5.68
C LEU A 762 5.64 24.37 -4.32
N PRO A 763 6.17 24.99 -3.23
CA PRO A 763 5.48 25.04 -1.95
C PRO A 763 4.08 25.62 -2.05
N PHE A 764 3.17 25.15 -1.21
CA PHE A 764 1.81 25.70 -1.18
C PHE A 764 1.81 27.05 -0.45
N ASN A 765 1.19 28.04 -1.07
CA ASN A 765 0.93 29.36 -0.53
C ASN A 765 -0.40 29.85 -1.10
N SER A 766 -1.34 30.24 -0.24
CA SER A 766 -2.69 30.64 -0.62
C SER A 766 -2.75 31.96 -1.41
N GLY A 767 -1.66 32.74 -1.43
CA GLY A 767 -1.51 33.94 -2.24
C GLY A 767 -1.10 33.66 -3.70
N ILE A 768 -0.66 32.43 -4.03
CA ILE A 768 -0.33 32.04 -5.39
C ILE A 768 -1.61 31.69 -6.16
N GLU A 769 -1.70 32.12 -7.42
CA GLU A 769 -2.81 31.75 -8.30
C GLU A 769 -2.88 30.21 -8.47
N PRO A 770 -4.06 29.57 -8.25
CA PRO A 770 -4.19 28.12 -8.32
C PRO A 770 -3.65 27.47 -9.61
N GLY A 771 -3.70 28.18 -10.74
CA GLY A 771 -3.18 27.70 -12.02
C GLY A 771 -1.68 27.39 -12.01
N GLN A 772 -0.88 28.03 -11.14
CA GLN A 772 0.56 27.79 -11.04
C GLN A 772 0.91 26.44 -10.41
N TYR A 773 -0.02 25.83 -9.68
CA TYR A 773 0.16 24.50 -9.09
C TYR A 773 -0.08 23.35 -10.06
N ASP A 774 -0.56 23.67 -11.27
CA ASP A 774 -0.81 22.67 -12.30
C ASP A 774 -1.70 21.54 -11.80
N TYR A 775 -2.78 21.89 -11.11
CA TYR A 775 -3.73 20.92 -10.57
C TYR A 775 -4.34 20.05 -11.68
N GLN A 776 -4.38 18.74 -11.45
CA GLN A 776 -5.00 17.76 -12.34
C GLN A 776 -6.02 16.93 -11.57
N LEU A 777 -7.10 16.53 -12.25
CA LEU A 777 -8.06 15.58 -11.71
C LEU A 777 -7.42 14.19 -11.69
N PHE A 778 -7.62 13.43 -10.62
CA PHE A 778 -7.13 12.06 -10.48
C PHE A 778 -8.24 11.05 -10.18
N GLY A 779 -9.50 11.50 -10.17
CA GLY A 779 -10.65 10.63 -10.06
C GLY A 779 -11.81 11.24 -9.29
N TYR A 780 -12.79 10.37 -9.03
CA TYR A 780 -14.01 10.66 -8.29
C TYR A 780 -14.16 9.73 -7.11
N PHE A 781 -14.66 10.28 -6.00
CA PHE A 781 -15.02 9.54 -4.80
C PHE A 781 -16.42 9.94 -4.34
N LEU A 782 -17.01 9.14 -3.46
CA LEU A 782 -18.30 9.40 -2.84
C LEU A 782 -18.12 9.58 -1.34
N LEU A 783 -18.95 10.44 -0.75
CA LEU A 783 -19.25 10.42 0.69
C LEU A 783 -20.72 10.07 0.87
N LEU A 784 -21.00 9.12 1.76
CA LEU A 784 -22.29 8.46 1.92
C LEU A 784 -22.70 8.54 3.39
N ASP A 785 -23.96 8.88 3.65
CA ASP A 785 -24.56 8.65 4.96
C ASP A 785 -24.86 7.16 5.21
N ASP A 786 -25.41 6.84 6.39
CA ASP A 786 -25.61 5.46 6.82
C ASP A 786 -26.60 4.65 5.96
N ASP A 787 -27.64 5.29 5.41
CA ASP A 787 -28.59 4.59 4.52
C ASP A 787 -27.94 4.27 3.18
N TRP A 788 -27.20 5.24 2.64
CA TRP A 788 -26.46 5.05 1.40
C TRP A 788 -25.35 4.01 1.55
N GLU A 789 -24.68 3.94 2.70
CA GLU A 789 -23.69 2.89 2.98
C GLU A 789 -24.33 1.50 2.98
N ARG A 790 -25.49 1.32 3.60
CA ARG A 790 -26.21 0.03 3.59
C ARG A 790 -26.61 -0.37 2.18
N HIS A 791 -27.07 0.59 1.38
CA HIS A 791 -27.38 0.35 -0.02
C HIS A 791 -26.13 0.01 -0.83
N ARG A 792 -25.02 0.73 -0.63
CA ARG A 792 -23.71 0.47 -1.26
C ARG A 792 -23.24 -0.96 -1.02
N GLN A 793 -23.28 -1.41 0.24
CA GLN A 793 -22.94 -2.77 0.65
C GLN A 793 -23.86 -3.83 0.00
N ALA A 794 -25.13 -3.47 -0.19
CA ALA A 794 -26.12 -4.36 -0.80
C ALA A 794 -26.01 -4.44 -2.33
N ILE A 795 -25.56 -3.41 -3.03
CA ILE A 795 -25.41 -3.45 -4.49
C ILE A 795 -24.01 -3.86 -4.96
N GLY A 796 -23.04 -3.94 -4.06
CA GLY A 796 -21.69 -4.34 -4.45
C GLY A 796 -20.81 -3.18 -4.95
N LEU A 797 -21.18 -1.91 -4.71
CA LEU A 797 -20.42 -0.77 -5.24
C LEU A 797 -19.11 -0.58 -4.46
N ASP A 798 -17.99 -0.66 -5.18
CA ASP A 798 -16.62 -0.57 -4.63
C ASP A 798 -16.37 -1.56 -3.48
N ILE A 799 -17.08 -2.70 -3.49
CA ILE A 799 -16.86 -3.83 -2.58
C ILE A 799 -16.69 -5.10 -3.40
N LEU A 800 -15.60 -5.82 -3.21
CA LEU A 800 -15.43 -7.15 -3.82
C LEU A 800 -16.22 -8.16 -2.97
N ARG A 801 -17.32 -8.68 -3.53
CA ARG A 801 -18.15 -9.73 -2.91
C ARG A 801 -17.51 -11.10 -2.96
#